data_AF-A0A1J4UIH1-F1
#
_entry.id   AF-A0A1J4UIH1-F1
#
_cell.length_a   1.000
_cell.length_b   1.000
_cell.length_c   1.000
_cell.angle_alpha   90.00
_cell.angle_beta   90.00
_cell.angle_gamma   90.00
#
_symmetry.space_group_name_H-M   'P 1'
#
loop_
_entity.id
_entity.type
_entity.pdbx_description
1 polymer ?
#
loop_
_entity_poly.entity_id
_entity_poly.type
_entity_poly.pdbx_seq_one_letter_code
_entity_poly.pdbx_strand_id
1 'polypeptide(L)'
;MAGERSIMGDLLHNIKRILEKKDLPYSGAHQEVSVGQRWADIVLYDLQNKPVLVIELKKPDGKPIHDPYSPDVVEQACRYASALGAGYFVTTSLRHFVLWKTFEEGTPLLQRQLLHYQAAIPLDTTIRQILSDLPLVKDGKIRFLGIDWKFIRRLTTFHDVLWPKLMESIEEKAKRDDKFKNEYIEWLYEQEFAYSTETNEKIAKQYAHLLSNKLFFYKLLEGNFPELPKLVRIETVDEQKFKQSLNNYFAKALEIDYEAVFSPSFMDNVPLNVESISLFNDFILELERYKLSEIEYDIIGRVFESLIPEEERYYLGQYYTRADVVDLIEELCINSADDTIFDPACGSGTFLVRAYYALKRKGKEKKHRELLAQIYGEDINQFAAHLSVINLTIRDLSQLTNKVNILVNDFFNLRPTLSVLLPFSGKNVRNKTQTINIPRFDVVVANPPYTRQEELGEYSETYKDKLAAALQDDWGQKYVLGKRAGIHAYFLLHAAKFLKPRGRLGFIVSNSWMDADYGAEIQKMLLENFRLKAIIESKVERWFEDAAVNTCIIIAERDDDPETRQKNPVKFVLLKKPLPDCQFGAVAQKIAEAKELYEDDALCVCPVSQAELWQAGLAENAKGKLEWRGGKWGKYLRAPAVFFKILKQKDKLQLLPELAELKYGIKTGLTEFFVKSRRSFKKFGVEQRFLKPILHSTRELIKPILKEEQIQNMLFSTRLDKVALRGTTAWHS
;
A
#
# COMPACT_ATOMS: atom_id res chain seq x y z
N MET A 1 2.99 -23.43 -23.48
CA MET A 1 2.45 -24.40 -22.50
C MET A 1 3.33 -25.64 -22.54
N ALA A 2 4.15 -25.87 -21.52
CA ALA A 2 4.83 -27.15 -21.33
C ALA A 2 3.79 -28.16 -20.83
N GLY A 3 3.81 -29.40 -21.34
CA GLY A 3 2.84 -30.44 -20.94
C GLY A 3 3.03 -30.89 -19.48
N GLU A 4 2.00 -31.49 -18.88
CA GLU A 4 1.95 -32.02 -17.50
C GLU A 4 3.19 -32.85 -17.11
N ARG A 5 3.63 -33.74 -17.99
CA ARG A 5 4.86 -34.54 -17.79
C ARG A 5 6.14 -33.72 -17.66
N SER A 6 6.20 -32.54 -18.28
CA SER A 6 7.34 -31.62 -18.18
C SER A 6 7.40 -30.97 -16.80
N ILE A 7 6.26 -30.48 -16.29
CA ILE A 7 6.19 -29.76 -15.01
C ILE A 7 6.43 -30.69 -13.82
N MET A 8 5.81 -31.87 -13.83
CA MET A 8 6.06 -32.89 -12.81
C MET A 8 7.52 -33.37 -12.87
N GLY A 9 8.08 -33.52 -14.08
CA GLY A 9 9.49 -33.81 -14.29
C GLY A 9 10.41 -32.75 -13.70
N ASP A 10 10.10 -31.47 -13.88
CA ASP A 10 10.86 -30.34 -13.33
C ASP A 10 10.78 -30.32 -11.79
N LEU A 11 9.60 -30.54 -11.22
CA LEU A 11 9.42 -30.60 -9.76
C LEU A 11 10.20 -31.78 -9.16
N LEU A 12 10.11 -32.96 -9.76
CA LEU A 12 10.88 -34.13 -9.35
C LEU A 12 12.39 -33.90 -9.50
N HIS A 13 12.82 -33.27 -10.58
CA HIS A 13 14.21 -32.92 -10.82
C HIS A 13 14.75 -32.01 -9.72
N ASN A 14 13.98 -30.97 -9.35
CA ASN A 14 14.33 -30.07 -8.25
C ASN A 14 14.43 -30.80 -6.91
N ILE A 15 13.45 -31.66 -6.59
CA ILE A 15 13.51 -32.50 -5.37
C ILE A 15 14.77 -33.36 -5.37
N LYS A 16 15.05 -34.09 -6.46
CA LYS A 16 16.23 -34.97 -6.55
C LYS A 16 17.54 -34.20 -6.37
N ARG A 17 17.69 -33.04 -7.04
CA ARG A 17 18.86 -32.17 -6.89
C ARG A 17 19.05 -31.64 -5.47
N ILE A 18 17.96 -31.37 -4.74
CA ILE A 18 18.03 -30.99 -3.32
C ILE A 18 18.55 -32.17 -2.50
N LEU A 19 18.05 -33.38 -2.75
CA LEU A 19 18.44 -34.60 -2.02
C LEU A 19 19.88 -35.07 -2.31
N GLU A 20 20.47 -34.72 -3.46
CA GLU A 20 21.87 -35.03 -3.79
C GLU A 20 22.88 -34.48 -2.76
N LYS A 21 22.52 -33.41 -2.05
CA LYS A 21 23.37 -32.80 -1.01
C LYS A 21 23.47 -33.64 0.26
N LYS A 22 22.61 -34.65 0.45
CA LYS A 22 22.58 -35.59 1.60
C LYS A 22 22.51 -34.92 2.98
N ASP A 23 21.95 -33.71 3.05
CA ASP A 23 21.75 -32.94 4.27
C ASP A 23 20.34 -33.12 4.87
N LEU A 24 19.47 -33.89 4.20
CA LEU A 24 18.09 -34.15 4.59
C LEU A 24 17.83 -35.66 4.76
N PRO A 25 16.90 -36.07 5.66
CA PRO A 25 16.71 -37.46 6.06
C PRO A 25 15.85 -38.28 5.08
N TYR A 26 16.07 -38.15 3.77
CA TYR A 26 15.28 -38.82 2.72
C TYR A 26 16.16 -39.63 1.77
N SER A 27 15.67 -40.79 1.33
CA SER A 27 16.40 -41.66 0.40
C SER A 27 16.17 -41.29 -1.07
N GLY A 28 15.01 -40.71 -1.39
CA GLY A 28 14.66 -40.33 -2.75
C GLY A 28 13.19 -39.97 -2.93
N ALA A 29 12.84 -39.59 -4.17
CA ALA A 29 11.48 -39.33 -4.60
C ALA A 29 11.18 -40.03 -5.94
N HIS A 30 9.96 -40.53 -6.08
CA HIS A 30 9.46 -41.24 -7.27
C HIS A 30 8.18 -40.59 -7.78
N GLN A 31 8.00 -40.57 -9.10
CA GLN A 31 6.77 -40.07 -9.73
C GLN A 31 5.83 -41.21 -10.14
N GLU A 32 4.54 -40.90 -10.30
CA GLU A 32 3.50 -41.82 -10.78
C GLU A 32 3.47 -43.15 -10.02
N VAL A 33 3.48 -43.08 -8.69
CA VAL A 33 3.49 -44.27 -7.83
C VAL A 33 2.10 -44.90 -7.82
N SER A 34 2.00 -46.19 -8.18
CA SER A 34 0.73 -46.89 -8.28
C SER A 34 0.03 -47.04 -6.93
N VAL A 35 -1.25 -46.66 -6.90
CA VAL A 35 -2.17 -46.84 -5.78
C VAL A 35 -3.45 -47.50 -6.32
N GLY A 36 -3.45 -48.83 -6.40
CA GLY A 36 -4.54 -49.59 -7.01
C GLY A 36 -4.64 -49.33 -8.52
N GLN A 37 -5.78 -48.80 -8.99
CA GLN A 37 -6.00 -48.44 -10.41
C GLN A 37 -5.65 -46.98 -10.75
N ARG A 38 -5.06 -46.23 -9.81
CA ARG A 38 -4.66 -44.82 -9.99
C ARG A 38 -3.18 -44.64 -9.64
N TRP A 39 -2.66 -43.43 -9.85
CA TRP A 39 -1.28 -43.07 -9.56
C TRP A 39 -1.23 -41.79 -8.73
N ALA A 40 -0.36 -41.76 -7.72
CA ALA A 40 0.01 -40.55 -6.99
C ALA A 40 1.16 -39.85 -7.72
N ASP A 41 1.13 -38.52 -7.81
CA ASP A 41 2.06 -37.78 -8.68
C ASP A 41 3.51 -37.89 -8.23
N ILE A 42 3.82 -37.54 -6.98
CA ILE A 42 5.18 -37.68 -6.41
C ILE A 42 5.10 -38.25 -4.99
N VAL A 43 5.97 -39.20 -4.67
CA VAL A 43 6.12 -39.77 -3.32
C VAL A 43 7.57 -39.67 -2.86
N LEU A 44 7.76 -39.13 -1.65
CA LEU A 44 9.03 -38.99 -0.97
C LEU A 44 9.22 -40.13 0.04
N TYR A 45 10.44 -40.66 0.12
CA TYR A 45 10.79 -41.80 0.98
C TYR A 45 11.85 -41.43 2.01
N ASP A 46 11.73 -41.97 3.24
CA ASP A 46 12.76 -41.85 4.27
C ASP A 46 13.98 -42.75 3.97
N LEU A 47 15.02 -42.62 4.80
CA LEU A 47 16.23 -43.45 4.72
C LEU A 47 15.97 -44.97 4.87
N GLN A 48 14.79 -45.38 5.34
CA GLN A 48 14.35 -46.77 5.44
C GLN A 48 13.45 -47.19 4.26
N ASN A 49 13.34 -46.37 3.21
CA ASN A 49 12.49 -46.55 2.04
C ASN A 49 10.99 -46.69 2.37
N LYS A 50 10.52 -46.03 3.44
CA LYS A 50 9.09 -45.90 3.72
C LYS A 50 8.54 -44.60 3.13
N PRO A 51 7.34 -44.60 2.54
CA PRO A 51 6.67 -43.37 2.11
C PRO A 51 6.46 -42.42 3.30
N VAL A 52 6.83 -41.16 3.15
CA VAL A 52 6.68 -40.13 4.20
C VAL A 52 5.73 -39.04 3.76
N LEU A 53 5.83 -38.62 2.50
CA LEU A 53 5.09 -37.50 1.94
C LEU A 53 4.60 -37.85 0.54
N VAL A 54 3.31 -37.63 0.29
CA VAL A 54 2.74 -37.61 -1.07
C VAL A 54 2.58 -36.16 -1.52
N ILE A 55 3.01 -35.79 -2.71
CA ILE A 55 2.75 -34.48 -3.31
C ILE A 55 1.81 -34.70 -4.49
N GLU A 56 0.63 -34.09 -4.41
CA GLU A 56 -0.39 -34.12 -5.45
C GLU A 56 -0.40 -32.76 -6.17
N LEU A 57 -0.13 -32.80 -7.47
CA LEU A 57 -0.22 -31.67 -8.38
C LEU A 57 -1.60 -31.68 -9.03
N LYS A 58 -2.29 -30.55 -9.08
CA LYS A 58 -3.47 -30.43 -9.93
C LYS A 58 -3.23 -29.44 -11.08
N LYS A 59 -3.38 -29.99 -12.29
CA LYS A 59 -3.08 -29.45 -13.62
C LYS A 59 -3.55 -28.01 -13.88
N PRO A 60 -2.89 -27.30 -14.81
CA PRO A 60 -3.49 -26.34 -15.74
C PRO A 60 -3.85 -27.04 -17.07
N ASP A 61 -4.85 -27.93 -17.06
CA ASP A 61 -5.22 -28.76 -18.23
C ASP A 61 -6.42 -28.19 -19.00
N GLY A 62 -6.41 -26.89 -19.30
CA GLY A 62 -7.57 -26.23 -19.93
C GLY A 62 -8.87 -26.30 -19.11
N LYS A 63 -8.77 -26.77 -17.86
CA LYS A 63 -9.70 -26.67 -16.74
C LYS A 63 -8.98 -25.86 -15.66
N PRO A 64 -9.70 -25.12 -14.80
CA PRO A 64 -9.14 -24.01 -14.03
C PRO A 64 -8.02 -24.49 -13.09
N ILE A 65 -7.08 -23.60 -12.79
CA ILE A 65 -6.12 -23.75 -11.68
C ILE A 65 -6.96 -24.14 -10.46
N HIS A 66 -6.84 -25.38 -10.00
CA HIS A 66 -7.63 -25.82 -8.87
C HIS A 66 -6.95 -25.36 -7.59
N ASP A 67 -7.76 -24.72 -6.75
CA ASP A 67 -7.41 -24.32 -5.41
C ASP A 67 -6.80 -25.49 -4.61
N PRO A 68 -5.57 -25.38 -4.05
CA PRO A 68 -4.96 -26.46 -3.28
C PRO A 68 -5.75 -26.82 -2.01
N TYR A 69 -6.70 -25.97 -1.60
CA TYR A 69 -7.62 -26.22 -0.49
C TYR A 69 -8.92 -26.92 -0.91
N SER A 70 -9.18 -27.06 -2.22
CA SER A 70 -10.41 -27.67 -2.73
C SER A 70 -10.64 -29.06 -2.13
N PRO A 71 -11.83 -29.36 -1.56
CA PRO A 71 -12.11 -30.61 -0.87
C PRO A 71 -11.76 -31.86 -1.69
N ASP A 72 -12.08 -31.87 -2.98
CA ASP A 72 -11.79 -32.99 -3.87
C ASP A 72 -10.29 -33.28 -3.98
N VAL A 73 -9.46 -32.22 -4.01
CA VAL A 73 -8.01 -32.31 -4.14
C VAL A 73 -7.41 -32.85 -2.84
N VAL A 74 -7.84 -32.30 -1.71
CA VAL A 74 -7.36 -32.72 -0.39
C VAL A 74 -7.79 -34.16 -0.09
N GLU A 75 -9.02 -34.54 -0.43
CA GLU A 75 -9.50 -35.92 -0.29
C GLU A 75 -8.73 -36.90 -1.15
N GLN A 76 -8.46 -36.56 -2.41
CA GLN A 76 -7.68 -37.41 -3.31
C GLN A 76 -6.26 -37.62 -2.78
N ALA A 77 -5.55 -36.54 -2.45
CA ALA A 77 -4.20 -36.60 -1.91
C ALA A 77 -4.14 -37.39 -0.59
N CYS A 78 -5.12 -37.19 0.30
CA CYS A 78 -5.24 -37.94 1.54
C CYS A 78 -5.48 -39.44 1.29
N ARG A 79 -6.31 -39.81 0.30
CA ARG A 79 -6.55 -41.22 -0.06
C ARG A 79 -5.26 -41.89 -0.54
N TYR A 80 -4.47 -41.23 -1.38
CA TYR A 80 -3.18 -41.76 -1.81
C TYR A 80 -2.18 -41.88 -0.67
N ALA A 81 -2.05 -40.84 0.16
CA ALA A 81 -1.17 -40.88 1.32
C ALA A 81 -1.57 -41.98 2.31
N SER A 82 -2.88 -42.15 2.54
CA SER A 82 -3.41 -43.21 3.42
C SER A 82 -3.09 -44.61 2.88
N ALA A 83 -3.29 -44.83 1.58
CA ALA A 83 -3.03 -46.12 0.95
C ALA A 83 -1.53 -46.48 0.90
N LEU A 84 -0.65 -45.47 0.79
CA LEU A 84 0.80 -45.64 0.80
C LEU A 84 1.40 -45.68 2.21
N GLY A 85 0.62 -45.38 3.26
CA GLY A 85 1.10 -45.27 4.63
C GLY A 85 1.96 -44.03 4.90
N ALA A 86 1.88 -43.01 4.04
CA ALA A 86 2.58 -41.75 4.22
C ALA A 86 1.93 -40.92 5.33
N GLY A 87 2.73 -40.45 6.29
CA GLY A 87 2.24 -39.66 7.43
C GLY A 87 1.71 -38.26 7.05
N TYR A 88 2.14 -37.75 5.89
CA TYR A 88 1.80 -36.41 5.41
C TYR A 88 1.51 -36.41 3.91
N PHE A 89 0.84 -35.35 3.46
CA PHE A 89 0.70 -35.06 2.03
C PHE A 89 0.71 -33.56 1.76
N VAL A 90 1.01 -33.19 0.52
CA VAL A 90 0.99 -31.81 0.02
C VAL A 90 0.05 -31.72 -1.17
N THR A 91 -0.78 -30.69 -1.18
CA THR A 91 -1.55 -30.26 -2.35
C THR A 91 -0.91 -29.01 -2.94
N THR A 92 -0.81 -28.90 -4.27
CA THR A 92 -0.15 -27.74 -4.89
C THR A 92 -0.77 -27.28 -6.21
N SER A 93 -0.80 -25.96 -6.38
CA SER A 93 -1.05 -25.25 -7.64
C SER A 93 0.25 -24.72 -8.30
N LEU A 94 1.41 -25.16 -7.82
CA LEU A 94 2.77 -24.67 -8.12
C LEU A 94 3.06 -23.23 -7.64
N ARG A 95 2.04 -22.40 -7.42
CA ARG A 95 2.16 -21.12 -6.72
C ARG A 95 2.04 -21.28 -5.21
N HIS A 96 1.24 -22.25 -4.76
CA HIS A 96 1.05 -22.55 -3.36
C HIS A 96 1.27 -24.03 -3.09
N PHE A 97 1.86 -24.34 -1.95
CA PHE A 97 2.02 -25.70 -1.44
C PHE A 97 1.43 -25.75 -0.03
N VAL A 98 0.48 -26.66 0.20
CA VAL A 98 -0.17 -26.80 1.49
C VAL A 98 0.18 -28.17 2.06
N LEU A 99 0.80 -28.20 3.25
CA LEU A 99 1.19 -29.42 3.95
C LEU A 99 0.09 -29.85 4.91
N TRP A 100 -0.28 -31.12 4.84
CA TRP A 100 -1.36 -31.74 5.60
C TRP A 100 -0.88 -32.98 6.34
N LYS A 101 -1.52 -33.26 7.49
CA LYS A 101 -1.36 -34.53 8.20
C LYS A 101 -2.34 -35.56 7.65
N THR A 102 -1.85 -36.75 7.29
CA THR A 102 -2.71 -37.82 6.76
C THR A 102 -3.63 -38.36 7.85
N PHE A 103 -3.10 -38.62 9.05
CA PHE A 103 -3.82 -39.27 10.14
C PHE A 103 -3.86 -38.40 11.39
N GLU A 104 -5.07 -38.07 11.86
CA GLU A 104 -5.27 -37.37 13.12
C GLU A 104 -6.64 -37.74 13.70
N GLU A 105 -6.63 -38.35 14.88
CA GLU A 105 -7.83 -38.88 15.53
C GLU A 105 -8.74 -37.75 16.00
N GLY A 106 -10.04 -37.86 15.74
CA GLY A 106 -11.03 -36.84 16.11
C GLY A 106 -10.98 -35.54 15.28
N THR A 107 -9.99 -35.37 14.41
CA THR A 107 -9.83 -34.14 13.60
C THR A 107 -10.27 -34.36 12.15
N PRO A 108 -11.26 -33.59 11.64
CA PRO A 108 -11.66 -33.62 10.22
C PRO A 108 -10.50 -33.28 9.26
N LEU A 109 -10.50 -33.86 8.06
CA LEU A 109 -9.39 -33.75 7.10
C LEU A 109 -8.93 -32.30 6.82
N LEU A 110 -9.85 -31.38 6.56
CA LEU A 110 -9.50 -29.99 6.26
C LEU A 110 -8.94 -29.22 7.48
N GLN A 111 -9.11 -29.74 8.70
CA GLN A 111 -8.49 -29.16 9.91
C GLN A 111 -7.06 -29.68 10.14
N ARG A 112 -6.64 -30.71 9.40
CA ARG A 112 -5.30 -31.32 9.48
C ARG A 112 -4.22 -30.53 8.73
N GLN A 113 -4.52 -29.31 8.29
CA GLN A 113 -3.56 -28.41 7.68
C GLN A 113 -2.47 -28.01 8.68
N LEU A 114 -1.21 -28.08 8.26
CA LEU A 114 -0.05 -27.75 9.09
C LEU A 114 0.59 -26.44 8.66
N LEU A 115 1.05 -26.36 7.40
CA LEU A 115 1.83 -25.23 6.88
C LEU A 115 1.39 -24.88 5.45
N HIS A 116 1.54 -23.60 5.08
CA HIS A 116 1.32 -23.08 3.74
C HIS A 116 2.60 -22.41 3.25
N TYR A 117 3.01 -22.72 2.03
CA TYR A 117 4.16 -22.11 1.37
C TYR A 117 3.74 -21.43 0.08
N GLN A 118 4.16 -20.17 -0.10
CA GLN A 118 4.08 -19.49 -1.39
C GLN A 118 5.38 -19.77 -2.15
N ALA A 119 5.25 -20.08 -3.43
CA ALA A 119 6.39 -20.42 -4.28
C ALA A 119 7.29 -19.21 -4.49
N ALA A 120 8.56 -19.35 -4.13
CA ALA A 120 9.60 -18.39 -4.47
C ALA A 120 10.19 -18.73 -5.85
N ILE A 121 10.80 -17.74 -6.50
CA ILE A 121 11.58 -17.95 -7.72
C ILE A 121 13.07 -17.84 -7.35
N PRO A 122 13.89 -18.91 -7.48
CA PRO A 122 13.56 -20.23 -8.01
C PRO A 122 12.81 -21.14 -7.02
N LEU A 123 11.98 -22.04 -7.57
CA LEU A 123 11.09 -22.95 -6.82
C LEU A 123 11.82 -23.88 -5.83
N ASP A 124 13.10 -24.16 -6.08
CA ASP A 124 13.96 -24.97 -5.20
C ASP A 124 13.96 -24.48 -3.76
N THR A 125 13.88 -23.16 -3.57
CA THR A 125 13.90 -22.53 -2.25
C THR A 125 12.71 -23.02 -1.42
N THR A 126 11.51 -22.99 -2.02
CA THR A 126 10.26 -23.43 -1.39
C THR A 126 10.27 -24.94 -1.17
N ILE A 127 10.70 -25.73 -2.15
CA ILE A 127 10.78 -27.20 -2.02
C ILE A 127 11.74 -27.57 -0.88
N ARG A 128 12.93 -26.96 -0.83
CA ARG A 128 13.91 -27.22 0.22
C ARG A 128 13.35 -26.85 1.59
N GLN A 129 12.59 -25.75 1.69
CA GLN A 129 11.93 -25.37 2.93
C GLN A 129 10.92 -26.44 3.38
N ILE A 130 10.01 -26.89 2.49
CA ILE A 130 9.03 -27.95 2.79
C ILE A 130 9.73 -29.22 3.30
N LEU A 131 10.78 -29.66 2.60
CA LEU A 131 11.52 -30.87 2.95
C LEU A 131 12.29 -30.72 4.29
N SER A 132 12.78 -29.52 4.60
CA SER A 132 13.49 -29.22 5.85
C SER A 132 12.55 -29.07 7.05
N ASP A 133 11.34 -28.60 6.82
CA ASP A 133 10.32 -28.39 7.86
C ASP A 133 9.67 -29.72 8.28
N LEU A 134 9.47 -30.66 7.37
CA LEU A 134 8.74 -31.90 7.61
C LEU A 134 9.27 -32.74 8.81
N PRO A 135 10.60 -32.92 9.04
CA PRO A 135 11.10 -33.59 10.24
C PRO A 135 10.84 -32.78 11.51
N LEU A 136 10.90 -31.45 11.43
CA LEU A 136 10.62 -30.56 12.56
C LEU A 136 9.14 -30.58 12.94
N VAL A 137 8.24 -30.72 11.95
CA VAL A 137 6.80 -30.97 12.17
C VAL A 137 6.59 -32.29 12.89
N LYS A 138 7.28 -33.36 12.47
CA LYS A 138 7.20 -34.68 13.11
C LYS A 138 7.67 -34.65 14.57
N ASP A 139 8.72 -33.88 14.86
CA ASP A 139 9.27 -33.69 16.20
C ASP A 139 8.47 -32.69 17.06
N GLY A 140 7.42 -32.07 16.53
CA GLY A 140 6.65 -31.03 17.23
C GLY A 140 7.43 -29.72 17.49
N LYS A 141 8.53 -29.49 16.77
CA LYS A 141 9.43 -28.33 16.95
C LYS A 141 8.96 -27.09 16.18
N ILE A 142 8.02 -27.23 15.25
CA ILE A 142 7.40 -26.10 14.56
C ILE A 142 6.14 -25.66 15.31
N ARG A 143 6.06 -24.37 15.66
CA ARG A 143 4.81 -23.77 16.11
C ARG A 143 3.87 -23.66 14.91
N PHE A 144 2.74 -24.34 14.98
CA PHE A 144 1.70 -24.23 13.96
C PHE A 144 1.15 -22.80 13.91
N LEU A 145 0.85 -22.34 12.70
CA LEU A 145 0.18 -21.07 12.48
C LEU A 145 -1.15 -21.05 13.25
N GLY A 146 -1.45 -19.92 13.89
CA GLY A 146 -2.75 -19.70 14.52
C GLY A 146 -3.89 -19.80 13.50
N ILE A 147 -5.13 -19.93 14.00
CA ILE A 147 -6.34 -20.00 13.16
C ILE A 147 -6.42 -18.79 12.20
N ASP A 148 -5.97 -17.63 12.67
CA ASP A 148 -5.85 -16.37 11.94
C ASP A 148 -5.02 -16.49 10.66
N TRP A 149 -3.83 -17.09 10.75
CA TRP A 149 -2.91 -17.23 9.62
C TRP A 149 -3.37 -18.28 8.61
N LYS A 150 -3.91 -19.40 9.07
CA LYS A 150 -4.51 -20.41 8.15
C LYS A 150 -5.63 -19.78 7.34
N PHE A 151 -6.43 -18.95 8.00
CA PHE A 151 -7.55 -18.25 7.40
C PHE A 151 -7.14 -17.14 6.42
N ILE A 152 -6.18 -16.28 6.77
CA ILE A 152 -5.60 -15.27 5.85
C ILE A 152 -5.09 -15.97 4.59
N ARG A 153 -4.30 -17.03 4.74
CA ARG A 153 -3.73 -17.76 3.60
C ARG A 153 -4.80 -18.38 2.72
N ARG A 154 -5.88 -18.88 3.32
CA ARG A 154 -7.00 -19.42 2.57
C ARG A 154 -7.69 -18.35 1.72
N LEU A 155 -7.96 -17.17 2.30
CA LEU A 155 -8.55 -16.02 1.59
C LEU A 155 -7.66 -15.52 0.45
N THR A 156 -6.35 -15.38 0.69
CA THR A 156 -5.39 -15.00 -0.36
C THR A 156 -5.39 -16.03 -1.50
N THR A 157 -5.38 -17.32 -1.17
CA THR A 157 -5.38 -18.38 -2.20
C THR A 157 -6.70 -18.41 -2.98
N PHE A 158 -7.83 -18.19 -2.31
CA PHE A 158 -9.13 -18.11 -2.95
C PHE A 158 -9.15 -16.99 -3.99
N HIS A 159 -8.67 -15.80 -3.59
CA HIS A 159 -8.52 -14.66 -4.47
C HIS A 159 -7.62 -14.98 -5.67
N ASP A 160 -6.42 -15.53 -5.43
CA ASP A 160 -5.41 -15.84 -6.46
C ASP A 160 -5.93 -16.76 -7.56
N VAL A 161 -6.87 -17.65 -7.20
CA VAL A 161 -7.50 -18.60 -8.11
C VAL A 161 -8.76 -18.03 -8.77
N LEU A 162 -9.48 -17.15 -8.08
CA LEU A 162 -10.74 -16.56 -8.53
C LEU A 162 -10.54 -15.44 -9.56
N TRP A 163 -9.63 -14.48 -9.31
CA TRP A 163 -9.51 -13.30 -10.17
C TRP A 163 -9.19 -13.62 -11.64
N PRO A 164 -8.37 -14.63 -12.01
CA PRO A 164 -8.12 -14.95 -13.41
C PRO A 164 -9.41 -15.40 -14.13
N LYS A 165 -10.31 -16.06 -13.38
CA LYS A 165 -11.58 -16.58 -13.90
C LYS A 165 -12.60 -15.48 -14.10
N LEU A 166 -12.60 -14.50 -13.20
CA LEU A 166 -13.39 -13.28 -13.35
C LEU A 166 -12.92 -12.45 -14.55
N MET A 167 -11.60 -12.30 -14.72
CA MET A 167 -11.02 -11.61 -15.88
C MET A 167 -11.46 -12.25 -17.20
N GLU A 168 -11.32 -13.57 -17.30
CA GLU A 168 -11.81 -14.35 -18.46
C GLU A 168 -13.31 -14.10 -18.69
N SER A 169 -14.12 -14.14 -17.64
CA SER A 169 -15.57 -13.91 -17.75
C SER A 169 -15.92 -12.49 -18.21
N ILE A 170 -15.20 -11.46 -17.74
CA ILE A 170 -15.38 -10.07 -18.17
C ILE A 170 -15.09 -9.95 -19.66
N GLU A 171 -13.93 -10.46 -20.10
CA GLU A 171 -13.50 -10.38 -21.49
C GLU A 171 -14.41 -11.15 -22.45
N GLU A 172 -14.88 -12.33 -22.05
CA GLU A 172 -15.83 -13.10 -22.85
C GLU A 172 -17.19 -12.42 -22.99
N LYS A 173 -17.73 -11.87 -21.89
CA LYS A 173 -19.02 -11.18 -21.93
C LYS A 173 -18.93 -9.89 -22.73
N ALA A 174 -17.86 -9.11 -22.54
CA ALA A 174 -17.63 -7.90 -23.32
C ALA A 174 -17.45 -8.17 -24.83
N LYS A 175 -17.05 -9.39 -25.23
CA LYS A 175 -16.98 -9.79 -26.66
C LYS A 175 -18.34 -10.21 -27.23
N ARG A 176 -19.26 -10.72 -26.40
CA ARG A 176 -20.54 -11.32 -26.84
C ARG A 176 -21.75 -10.41 -26.62
N ASP A 177 -21.66 -9.45 -25.70
CA ASP A 177 -22.75 -8.58 -25.29
C ASP A 177 -22.31 -7.10 -25.33
N ASP A 178 -22.69 -6.40 -26.41
CA ASP A 178 -22.37 -4.99 -26.62
C ASP A 178 -23.01 -4.09 -25.55
N LYS A 179 -24.18 -4.47 -25.01
CA LYS A 179 -24.83 -3.68 -23.97
C LYS A 179 -23.99 -3.70 -22.68
N PHE A 180 -23.60 -4.89 -22.23
CA PHE A 180 -22.71 -5.04 -21.09
C PHE A 180 -21.39 -4.30 -21.31
N LYS A 181 -20.78 -4.43 -22.49
CA LYS A 181 -19.52 -3.76 -22.82
C LYS A 181 -19.64 -2.23 -22.67
N ASN A 182 -20.70 -1.64 -23.21
CA ASN A 182 -20.90 -0.19 -23.14
C ASN A 182 -21.13 0.28 -21.69
N GLU A 183 -22.00 -0.39 -20.94
CA GLU A 183 -22.25 -0.09 -19.52
C GLU A 183 -20.96 -0.22 -18.68
N TYR A 184 -20.15 -1.25 -18.96
CA TYR A 184 -18.87 -1.46 -18.29
C TYR A 184 -17.84 -0.38 -18.63
N ILE A 185 -17.74 0.03 -19.90
CA ILE A 185 -16.84 1.10 -20.33
C ILE A 185 -17.25 2.44 -19.71
N GLU A 186 -18.54 2.76 -19.70
CA GLU A 186 -19.06 3.97 -19.05
C GLU A 186 -18.70 3.98 -17.57
N TRP A 187 -18.95 2.87 -16.87
CA TRP A 187 -18.57 2.73 -15.46
C TRP A 187 -17.06 2.86 -15.23
N LEU A 188 -16.22 2.27 -16.09
CA LEU A 188 -14.77 2.43 -16.00
C LEU A 188 -14.35 3.90 -16.10
N TYR A 189 -14.94 4.67 -17.03
CA TYR A 189 -14.65 6.09 -17.17
C TYR A 189 -15.11 6.91 -15.97
N GLU A 190 -16.24 6.58 -15.34
CA GLU A 190 -16.68 7.20 -14.08
C GLU A 190 -15.68 6.96 -12.94
N GLN A 191 -14.97 5.83 -12.97
CA GLN A 191 -13.89 5.49 -12.05
C GLN A 191 -12.50 5.96 -12.52
N GLU A 192 -12.44 6.82 -13.55
CA GLU A 192 -11.22 7.34 -14.17
C GLU A 192 -10.28 6.27 -14.79
N PHE A 193 -10.82 5.12 -15.17
CA PHE A 193 -10.08 4.06 -15.85
C PHE A 193 -10.36 4.01 -17.35
N ALA A 194 -9.30 3.80 -18.14
CA ALA A 194 -9.43 3.49 -19.56
C ALA A 194 -9.72 1.98 -19.75
N TYR A 195 -10.52 1.64 -20.76
CA TYR A 195 -10.78 0.24 -21.11
C TYR A 195 -9.51 -0.42 -21.70
N SER A 196 -8.97 -1.41 -20.98
CA SER A 196 -7.78 -2.16 -21.39
C SER A 196 -7.74 -3.54 -20.72
N THR A 197 -6.89 -4.44 -21.20
CA THR A 197 -6.65 -5.75 -20.56
C THR A 197 -6.08 -5.59 -19.14
N GLU A 198 -5.17 -4.63 -18.94
CA GLU A 198 -4.62 -4.34 -17.61
C GLU A 198 -5.70 -3.82 -16.65
N THR A 199 -6.59 -2.95 -17.13
CA THR A 199 -7.74 -2.47 -16.35
C THR A 199 -8.67 -3.62 -15.99
N ASN A 200 -8.97 -4.53 -16.92
CA ASN A 200 -9.82 -5.68 -16.66
C ASN A 200 -9.23 -6.61 -15.60
N GLU A 201 -7.91 -6.81 -15.63
CA GLU A 201 -7.20 -7.54 -14.57
C GLU A 201 -7.35 -6.84 -13.21
N LYS A 202 -7.18 -5.50 -13.15
CA LYS A 202 -7.42 -4.70 -11.93
C LYS A 202 -8.84 -4.87 -11.40
N ILE A 203 -9.86 -4.74 -12.25
CA ILE A 203 -11.26 -4.89 -11.85
C ILE A 203 -11.56 -6.31 -11.38
N ALA A 204 -11.04 -7.34 -12.07
CA ALA A 204 -11.22 -8.72 -11.66
C ALA A 204 -10.63 -8.99 -10.27
N LYS A 205 -9.45 -8.45 -9.97
CA LYS A 205 -8.81 -8.54 -8.64
C LYS A 205 -9.60 -7.78 -7.56
N GLN A 206 -10.04 -6.56 -7.84
CA GLN A 206 -10.87 -5.78 -6.91
C GLN A 206 -12.18 -6.50 -6.60
N TYR A 207 -12.84 -7.03 -7.63
CA TYR A 207 -14.09 -7.76 -7.43
C TYR A 207 -13.90 -9.08 -6.68
N ALA A 208 -12.81 -9.81 -6.95
CA ALA A 208 -12.44 -11.00 -6.19
C ALA A 208 -12.31 -10.67 -4.69
N HIS A 209 -11.60 -9.60 -4.34
CA HIS A 209 -11.48 -9.12 -2.96
C HIS A 209 -12.83 -8.73 -2.36
N LEU A 210 -13.59 -7.89 -3.07
CA LEU A 210 -14.88 -7.40 -2.60
C LEU A 210 -15.83 -8.54 -2.27
N LEU A 211 -15.98 -9.50 -3.18
CA LEU A 211 -16.92 -10.59 -3.02
C LEU A 211 -16.45 -11.60 -1.97
N SER A 212 -15.15 -11.89 -1.91
CA SER A 212 -14.56 -12.70 -0.83
C SER A 212 -14.81 -12.07 0.54
N ASN A 213 -14.66 -10.74 0.63
CA ASN A 213 -14.88 -9.98 1.85
C ASN A 213 -16.36 -9.94 2.25
N LYS A 214 -17.30 -9.72 1.31
CA LYS A 214 -18.74 -9.80 1.56
C LYS A 214 -19.16 -11.18 2.05
N LEU A 215 -18.66 -12.24 1.39
CA LEU A 215 -18.91 -13.63 1.78
C LEU A 215 -18.39 -13.94 3.18
N PHE A 216 -17.13 -13.57 3.44
CA PHE A 216 -16.54 -13.77 4.75
C PHE A 216 -17.29 -12.99 5.83
N PHE A 217 -17.60 -11.72 5.57
CA PHE A 217 -18.36 -10.88 6.50
C PHE A 217 -19.73 -11.49 6.78
N TYR A 218 -20.45 -11.99 5.77
CA TYR A 218 -21.71 -12.70 5.98
C TYR A 218 -21.55 -13.91 6.90
N LYS A 219 -20.50 -14.72 6.68
CA LYS A 219 -20.18 -15.88 7.50
C LYS A 219 -19.84 -15.52 8.95
N LEU A 220 -19.26 -14.35 9.19
CA LEU A 220 -19.08 -13.83 10.54
C LEU A 220 -20.40 -13.41 11.18
N LEU A 221 -21.28 -12.79 10.40
CA LEU A 221 -22.59 -12.38 10.89
C LEU A 221 -23.46 -13.57 11.25
N GLU A 222 -23.57 -14.61 10.42
CA GLU A 222 -24.42 -15.77 10.74
C GLU A 222 -23.96 -16.51 12.01
N GLY A 223 -22.68 -16.38 12.40
CA GLY A 223 -22.16 -16.90 13.66
C GLY A 223 -22.58 -16.09 14.89
N ASN A 224 -22.91 -14.81 14.71
CA ASN A 224 -23.28 -13.87 15.77
C ASN A 224 -24.77 -13.52 15.82
N PHE A 225 -25.50 -13.73 14.71
CA PHE A 225 -26.91 -13.41 14.53
C PHE A 225 -27.67 -14.67 14.09
N PRO A 226 -28.24 -15.45 15.03
CA PRO A 226 -28.94 -16.71 14.75
C PRO A 226 -30.15 -16.59 13.80
N GLU A 227 -30.69 -15.38 13.64
CA GLU A 227 -31.77 -15.04 12.72
C GLU A 227 -31.34 -15.04 11.24
N LEU A 228 -30.03 -14.95 10.96
CA LEU A 228 -29.53 -15.05 9.60
C LEU A 228 -29.58 -16.49 9.11
N PRO A 229 -30.08 -16.73 7.89
CA PRO A 229 -29.99 -18.06 7.29
C PRO A 229 -28.52 -18.43 7.09
N LYS A 230 -28.16 -19.67 7.45
CA LYS A 230 -26.81 -20.18 7.18
C LYS A 230 -26.57 -20.21 5.67
N LEU A 231 -25.51 -19.54 5.24
CA LEU A 231 -25.08 -19.53 3.84
C LEU A 231 -24.50 -20.90 3.48
N VAL A 232 -25.29 -21.74 2.83
CA VAL A 232 -24.86 -23.05 2.36
C VAL A 232 -24.47 -23.02 0.88
N ARG A 233 -23.90 -24.13 0.39
CA ARG A 233 -23.65 -24.34 -1.03
C ARG A 233 -24.89 -24.02 -1.87
N ILE A 234 -24.71 -23.20 -2.89
CA ILE A 234 -25.76 -22.82 -3.84
C ILE A 234 -25.71 -23.79 -5.02
N GLU A 235 -26.67 -24.72 -5.07
CA GLU A 235 -26.73 -25.80 -6.06
C GLU A 235 -27.22 -25.33 -7.44
N THR A 236 -26.41 -24.49 -8.09
CA THR A 236 -26.67 -24.06 -9.47
C THR A 236 -25.36 -23.73 -10.18
N VAL A 237 -25.37 -23.87 -11.50
CA VAL A 237 -24.29 -23.44 -12.41
C VAL A 237 -24.72 -22.24 -13.27
N ASP A 238 -25.98 -21.80 -13.11
CA ASP A 238 -26.54 -20.65 -13.82
C ASP A 238 -26.15 -19.35 -13.11
N GLU A 239 -25.49 -18.43 -13.83
CA GLU A 239 -24.99 -17.16 -13.30
C GLU A 239 -26.10 -16.36 -12.59
N GLN A 240 -27.26 -16.23 -13.23
CA GLN A 240 -28.33 -15.36 -12.72
C GLN A 240 -28.94 -15.94 -11.45
N LYS A 241 -29.24 -17.24 -11.43
CA LYS A 241 -29.76 -17.93 -10.25
C LYS A 241 -28.74 -17.93 -9.10
N PHE A 242 -27.46 -18.10 -9.40
CA PHE A 242 -26.40 -18.05 -8.40
C PHE A 242 -26.32 -16.66 -7.75
N LYS A 243 -26.20 -15.60 -8.57
CA LYS A 243 -26.17 -14.22 -8.10
C LYS A 243 -27.44 -13.84 -7.33
N GLN A 244 -28.60 -14.24 -7.81
CA GLN A 244 -29.87 -14.00 -7.13
C GLN A 244 -29.91 -14.66 -5.75
N SER A 245 -29.48 -15.92 -5.65
CA SER A 245 -29.41 -16.65 -4.38
C SER A 245 -28.45 -15.96 -3.41
N LEU A 246 -27.27 -15.56 -3.88
CA LEU A 246 -26.28 -14.87 -3.06
C LEU A 246 -26.79 -13.49 -2.58
N ASN A 247 -27.42 -12.74 -3.47
CA ASN A 247 -28.04 -11.45 -3.13
C ASN A 247 -29.19 -11.59 -2.13
N ASN A 248 -29.92 -12.72 -2.12
CA ASN A 248 -30.94 -12.97 -1.11
C ASN A 248 -30.32 -13.14 0.29
N TYR A 249 -29.18 -13.81 0.40
CA TYR A 249 -28.43 -13.87 1.68
C TYR A 249 -27.98 -12.47 2.09
N PHE A 250 -27.33 -11.72 1.20
CA PHE A 250 -26.88 -10.36 1.50
C PHE A 250 -28.03 -9.42 1.87
N ALA A 251 -29.20 -9.57 1.23
CA ALA A 251 -30.41 -8.83 1.59
C ALA A 251 -30.87 -9.11 3.03
N LYS A 252 -30.68 -10.34 3.55
CA LYS A 252 -30.92 -10.63 4.97
C LYS A 252 -29.94 -9.93 5.90
N ALA A 253 -28.67 -9.81 5.51
CA ALA A 253 -27.73 -9.00 6.30
C ALA A 253 -28.06 -7.50 6.28
N LEU A 254 -28.66 -6.99 5.19
CA LEU A 254 -29.20 -5.63 5.13
C LEU A 254 -30.35 -5.40 6.12
N GLU A 255 -31.13 -6.44 6.47
CA GLU A 255 -32.20 -6.34 7.47
C GLU A 255 -31.66 -6.15 8.91
N ILE A 256 -30.38 -6.49 9.16
CA ILE A 256 -29.69 -6.41 10.47
C ILE A 256 -28.78 -5.17 10.55
N ASP A 257 -29.04 -4.14 9.73
CA ASP A 257 -28.33 -2.86 9.72
C ASP A 257 -26.88 -2.87 9.17
N TYR A 258 -26.39 -3.92 8.49
CA TYR A 258 -25.06 -3.94 7.84
C TYR A 258 -25.06 -3.35 6.42
N GLU A 259 -25.84 -2.30 6.22
CA GLU A 259 -26.06 -1.63 4.92
C GLU A 259 -24.76 -1.16 4.28
N ALA A 260 -23.83 -0.70 5.11
CA ALA A 260 -22.57 -0.15 4.66
C ALA A 260 -21.69 -1.19 3.91
N VAL A 261 -21.86 -2.49 4.23
CA VAL A 261 -21.08 -3.61 3.67
C VAL A 261 -21.80 -4.33 2.52
N PHE A 262 -23.13 -4.41 2.55
CA PHE A 262 -23.89 -5.18 1.54
C PHE A 262 -24.62 -4.30 0.52
N SER A 263 -24.41 -2.99 0.54
CA SER A 263 -24.97 -2.09 -0.48
C SER A 263 -24.55 -2.52 -1.91
N PRO A 264 -25.49 -2.53 -2.87
CA PRO A 264 -25.19 -2.88 -4.25
C PRO A 264 -24.15 -1.94 -4.87
N SER A 265 -23.21 -2.49 -5.63
CA SER A 265 -22.27 -1.73 -6.47
C SER A 265 -22.30 -2.26 -7.90
N PHE A 266 -21.78 -1.49 -8.87
CA PHE A 266 -21.64 -1.98 -10.24
C PHE A 266 -20.79 -3.26 -10.29
N MET A 267 -19.85 -3.44 -9.35
CA MET A 267 -19.03 -4.65 -9.28
C MET A 267 -19.87 -5.92 -9.13
N ASP A 268 -21.06 -5.85 -8.52
CA ASP A 268 -21.96 -7.00 -8.40
C ASP A 268 -22.53 -7.46 -9.79
N ASN A 269 -22.37 -6.64 -10.84
CA ASN A 269 -22.71 -6.97 -12.22
C ASN A 269 -21.60 -7.74 -12.96
N VAL A 270 -20.38 -7.82 -12.42
CA VAL A 270 -19.25 -8.55 -13.03
C VAL A 270 -19.66 -9.99 -13.27
N PRO A 271 -19.53 -10.52 -14.51
CA PRO A 271 -20.04 -11.83 -14.86
C PRO A 271 -19.28 -12.96 -14.16
N LEU A 272 -20.01 -14.06 -13.92
CA LEU A 272 -19.47 -15.28 -13.34
C LEU A 272 -19.62 -16.42 -14.34
N ASN A 273 -18.51 -17.12 -14.60
CA ASN A 273 -18.55 -18.38 -15.32
C ASN A 273 -18.77 -19.57 -14.34
N VAL A 274 -19.05 -20.76 -14.90
CA VAL A 274 -19.28 -22.00 -14.13
C VAL A 274 -18.13 -22.30 -13.16
N GLU A 275 -16.91 -22.00 -13.58
CA GLU A 275 -15.70 -22.23 -12.78
C GLU A 275 -15.64 -21.31 -11.56
N SER A 276 -15.92 -20.02 -11.74
CA SER A 276 -16.01 -19.03 -10.65
C SER A 276 -17.09 -19.42 -9.65
N ILE A 277 -18.26 -19.87 -10.13
CA ILE A 277 -19.36 -20.36 -9.29
C ILE A 277 -18.93 -21.57 -8.46
N SER A 278 -18.20 -22.52 -9.06
CA SER A 278 -17.66 -23.67 -8.34
C SER A 278 -16.69 -23.23 -7.24
N LEU A 279 -15.78 -22.29 -7.54
CA LEU A 279 -14.82 -21.76 -6.57
C LEU A 279 -15.54 -21.09 -5.38
N PHE A 280 -16.57 -20.28 -5.63
CA PHE A 280 -17.37 -19.68 -4.55
C PHE A 280 -18.03 -20.72 -3.67
N ASN A 281 -18.62 -21.76 -4.27
CA ASN A 281 -19.27 -22.84 -3.52
C ASN A 281 -18.28 -23.63 -2.66
N ASP A 282 -17.09 -23.92 -3.19
CA ASP A 282 -16.02 -24.58 -2.44
C ASP A 282 -15.58 -23.69 -1.27
N PHE A 283 -15.39 -22.39 -1.52
CA PHE A 283 -15.04 -21.44 -0.47
C PHE A 283 -16.11 -21.34 0.62
N ILE A 284 -17.40 -21.29 0.27
CA ILE A 284 -18.52 -21.30 1.24
C ILE A 284 -18.47 -22.55 2.14
N LEU A 285 -18.32 -23.73 1.53
CA LEU A 285 -18.24 -25.01 2.26
C LEU A 285 -17.03 -25.09 3.18
N GLU A 286 -15.93 -24.44 2.80
CA GLU A 286 -14.75 -24.37 3.64
C GLU A 286 -14.95 -23.40 4.81
N LEU A 287 -15.55 -22.23 4.57
CA LEU A 287 -15.88 -21.26 5.62
C LEU A 287 -16.75 -21.86 6.72
N GLU A 288 -17.70 -22.75 6.38
CA GLU A 288 -18.53 -23.49 7.36
C GLU A 288 -17.74 -24.32 8.37
N ARG A 289 -16.51 -24.73 8.02
CA ARG A 289 -15.69 -25.61 8.87
C ARG A 289 -14.86 -24.83 9.88
N TYR A 290 -14.74 -23.52 9.69
CA TYR A 290 -14.12 -22.62 10.65
C TYR A 290 -15.16 -22.20 11.68
N LYS A 291 -14.85 -22.38 12.96
CA LYS A 291 -15.66 -21.84 14.05
C LYS A 291 -15.34 -20.36 14.25
N LEU A 292 -15.84 -19.54 13.33
CA LEU A 292 -15.52 -18.12 13.30
C LEU A 292 -16.03 -17.36 14.54
N SER A 293 -17.08 -17.87 15.20
CA SER A 293 -17.60 -17.34 16.46
C SER A 293 -16.65 -17.52 17.66
N GLU A 294 -15.64 -18.39 17.55
CA GLU A 294 -14.62 -18.59 18.60
C GLU A 294 -13.40 -17.67 18.40
N ILE A 295 -13.36 -16.86 17.34
CA ILE A 295 -12.25 -15.96 17.03
C ILE A 295 -12.56 -14.55 17.57
N GLU A 296 -11.62 -13.96 18.31
CA GLU A 296 -11.75 -12.59 18.80
C GLU A 296 -11.82 -11.58 17.63
N TYR A 297 -12.69 -10.57 17.74
CA TYR A 297 -12.86 -9.54 16.70
C TYR A 297 -11.56 -8.82 16.35
N ASP A 298 -10.66 -8.62 17.31
CA ASP A 298 -9.35 -8.01 17.05
C ASP A 298 -8.47 -8.88 16.14
N ILE A 299 -8.57 -10.20 16.24
CA ILE A 299 -7.86 -11.13 15.37
C ILE A 299 -8.45 -11.05 13.95
N ILE A 300 -9.77 -11.14 13.84
CA ILE A 300 -10.48 -11.04 12.55
C ILE A 300 -10.20 -9.67 11.90
N GLY A 301 -10.15 -8.63 12.71
CA GLY A 301 -9.83 -7.30 12.25
C GLY A 301 -8.43 -7.19 11.64
N ARG A 302 -7.43 -7.83 12.26
CA ARG A 302 -6.06 -7.93 11.71
C ARG A 302 -6.00 -8.77 10.43
N VAL A 303 -6.84 -9.80 10.33
CA VAL A 303 -7.00 -10.57 9.08
C VAL A 303 -7.36 -9.61 7.96
N PHE A 304 -8.45 -8.85 8.08
CA PHE A 304 -8.91 -7.91 7.06
C PHE A 304 -7.89 -6.82 6.70
N GLU A 305 -7.17 -6.28 7.69
CA GLU A 305 -6.07 -5.32 7.46
C GLU A 305 -4.92 -5.94 6.63
N SER A 306 -4.75 -7.26 6.70
CA SER A 306 -3.68 -8.01 6.02
C SER A 306 -4.17 -8.75 4.77
N LEU A 307 -5.45 -8.65 4.40
CA LEU A 307 -6.04 -9.46 3.31
C LEU A 307 -5.54 -9.08 1.92
N ILE A 308 -5.26 -7.81 1.70
CA ILE A 308 -4.69 -7.33 0.44
C ILE A 308 -3.18 -7.30 0.64
N PRO A 309 -2.40 -8.18 -0.02
CA PRO A 309 -0.94 -8.17 0.07
C PRO A 309 -0.36 -6.85 -0.44
N GLU A 310 0.78 -6.42 0.10
CA GLU A 310 1.40 -5.14 -0.24
C GLU A 310 1.65 -4.94 -1.73
N GLU A 311 2.15 -5.98 -2.41
CA GLU A 311 2.36 -6.01 -3.86
C GLU A 311 1.07 -5.75 -4.65
N GLU A 312 -0.06 -6.27 -4.16
CA GLU A 312 -1.34 -6.10 -4.82
C GLU A 312 -1.93 -4.71 -4.57
N ARG A 313 -1.68 -4.12 -3.39
CA ARG A 313 -2.07 -2.74 -3.09
C ARG A 313 -1.47 -1.79 -4.13
N TYR A 314 -0.19 -1.95 -4.45
CA TYR A 314 0.48 -1.17 -5.50
C TYR A 314 -0.21 -1.31 -6.86
N TYR A 315 -0.50 -2.55 -7.27
CA TYR A 315 -1.19 -2.83 -8.54
C TYR A 315 -2.59 -2.19 -8.60
N LEU A 316 -3.27 -2.11 -7.46
CA LEU A 316 -4.56 -1.46 -7.30
C LEU A 316 -4.48 0.05 -7.08
N GLY A 317 -3.26 0.64 -7.08
CA GLY A 317 -3.04 2.07 -6.85
C GLY A 317 -3.24 2.51 -5.39
N GLN A 318 -3.23 1.57 -4.45
CA GLN A 318 -3.44 1.81 -3.02
C GLN A 318 -2.09 1.82 -2.29
N TYR A 319 -1.75 2.92 -1.63
CA TYR A 319 -0.56 3.01 -0.78
C TYR A 319 -1.00 2.97 0.68
N TYR A 320 -0.77 1.85 1.38
CA TYR A 320 -1.10 1.79 2.81
C TYR A 320 0.02 2.36 3.66
N THR A 321 -0.37 3.19 4.61
CA THR A 321 0.52 3.71 5.63
C THR A 321 0.80 2.63 6.66
N ARG A 322 2.07 2.42 7.03
CA ARG A 322 2.42 1.51 8.11
C ARG A 322 1.74 1.93 9.43
N ALA A 323 1.21 0.95 10.15
CA ALA A 323 0.40 1.19 11.36
C ALA A 323 1.18 1.92 12.47
N ASP A 324 2.48 1.68 12.60
CA ASP A 324 3.35 2.34 13.59
C ASP A 324 3.59 3.82 13.30
N VAL A 325 3.64 4.21 12.01
CA VAL A 325 3.68 5.61 11.58
C VAL A 325 2.36 6.31 11.90
N VAL A 326 1.23 5.64 11.62
CA VAL A 326 -0.10 6.15 11.95
C VAL A 326 -0.25 6.34 13.46
N ASP A 327 0.17 5.38 14.28
CA ASP A 327 0.12 5.48 15.74
C ASP A 327 0.85 6.70 16.27
N LEU A 328 2.04 6.99 15.73
CA LEU A 328 2.79 8.17 16.13
C LEU A 328 2.03 9.46 15.80
N ILE A 329 1.45 9.54 14.61
CA ILE A 329 0.67 10.71 14.18
C ILE A 329 -0.54 10.90 15.08
N GLU A 330 -1.27 9.83 15.38
CA GLU A 330 -2.47 9.87 16.20
C GLU A 330 -2.19 10.11 17.67
N GLU A 331 -1.09 9.58 18.22
CA GLU A 331 -0.66 9.90 19.58
C GLU A 331 -0.35 11.40 19.73
N LEU A 332 0.13 12.05 18.66
CA LEU A 332 0.44 13.48 18.64
C LEU A 332 -0.79 14.37 18.32
N CYS A 333 -1.83 13.82 17.69
CA CYS A 333 -3.00 14.57 17.23
C CYS A 333 -4.26 14.34 18.07
N ILE A 334 -4.51 13.13 18.56
CA ILE A 334 -5.72 12.76 19.29
C ILE A 334 -5.47 12.96 20.79
N ASN A 335 -6.10 13.98 21.37
CA ASN A 335 -5.89 14.38 22.76
C ASN A 335 -7.03 13.91 23.66
N SER A 336 -8.25 13.80 23.13
CA SER A 336 -9.46 13.46 23.88
C SER A 336 -10.16 12.23 23.30
N ALA A 337 -10.89 11.51 24.15
CA ALA A 337 -11.81 10.46 23.72
C ALA A 337 -13.00 11.02 22.92
N ASP A 338 -13.28 12.33 23.01
CA ASP A 338 -14.39 13.01 22.33
C ASP A 338 -14.00 13.71 21.02
N ASP A 339 -12.73 13.61 20.62
CA ASP A 339 -12.27 14.19 19.36
C ASP A 339 -13.00 13.57 18.16
N THR A 340 -13.49 14.40 17.23
CA THR A 340 -13.93 13.93 15.91
C THR A 340 -12.76 13.89 14.92
N ILE A 341 -12.64 12.79 14.19
CA ILE A 341 -11.52 12.50 13.28
C ILE A 341 -12.02 12.44 11.85
N PHE A 342 -11.23 13.01 10.93
CA PHE A 342 -11.46 12.90 9.50
C PHE A 342 -10.19 12.52 8.73
N ASP A 343 -10.30 11.53 7.86
CA ASP A 343 -9.30 11.23 6.84
C ASP A 343 -9.87 11.44 5.42
N PRO A 344 -9.43 12.49 4.69
CA PRO A 344 -9.87 12.81 3.34
C PRO A 344 -9.23 11.97 2.23
N ALA A 345 -8.37 11.01 2.56
CA ALA A 345 -7.77 10.08 1.61
C ALA A 345 -7.60 8.71 2.29
N CYS A 346 -8.71 8.18 2.81
CA CYS A 346 -8.69 7.15 3.83
C CYS A 346 -8.23 5.77 3.34
N GLY A 347 -8.25 5.51 2.03
CA GLY A 347 -7.89 4.23 1.45
C GLY A 347 -8.71 3.11 2.06
N SER A 348 -8.03 2.07 2.55
CA SER A 348 -8.65 0.94 3.29
C SER A 348 -8.93 1.22 4.77
N GLY A 349 -8.63 2.44 5.23
CA GLY A 349 -9.06 2.92 6.54
C GLY A 349 -8.04 2.69 7.65
N THR A 350 -6.74 2.60 7.34
CA THR A 350 -5.72 2.38 8.37
C THR A 350 -5.76 3.47 9.43
N PHE A 351 -5.70 4.76 9.06
CA PHE A 351 -5.90 5.88 10.01
C PHE A 351 -7.23 5.78 10.74
N LEU A 352 -8.32 5.41 10.07
CA LEU A 352 -9.63 5.33 10.72
C LEU A 352 -9.69 4.24 11.80
N VAL A 353 -9.09 3.08 11.53
CA VAL A 353 -9.02 1.96 12.47
C VAL A 353 -8.08 2.27 13.64
N ARG A 354 -6.92 2.88 13.39
CA ARG A 354 -6.02 3.29 14.47
C ARG A 354 -6.67 4.37 15.33
N ALA A 355 -7.36 5.34 14.72
CA ALA A 355 -8.11 6.36 15.44
C ALA A 355 -9.22 5.75 16.32
N TYR A 356 -9.91 4.71 15.83
CA TYR A 356 -10.86 3.94 16.64
C TYR A 356 -10.22 3.39 17.92
N TYR A 357 -9.05 2.75 17.82
CA TYR A 357 -8.34 2.23 18.98
C TYR A 357 -7.80 3.35 19.88
N ALA A 358 -7.31 4.46 19.31
CA ALA A 358 -6.83 5.60 20.06
C ALA A 358 -7.95 6.23 20.91
N LEU A 359 -9.13 6.42 20.32
CA LEU A 359 -10.33 6.89 21.01
C LEU A 359 -10.78 5.90 22.09
N LYS A 360 -10.87 4.59 21.77
CA LYS A 360 -11.27 3.54 22.72
C LYS A 360 -10.32 3.45 23.91
N ARG A 361 -9.01 3.59 23.70
CA ARG A 361 -7.99 3.60 24.75
C ARG A 361 -8.18 4.78 25.71
N LYS A 362 -8.52 5.97 25.18
CA LYS A 362 -8.77 7.19 25.98
C LYS A 362 -10.15 7.19 26.64
N GLY A 363 -11.15 6.56 26.03
CA GLY A 363 -12.52 6.46 26.53
C GLY A 363 -13.02 5.02 26.58
N LYS A 364 -12.56 4.25 27.58
CA LYS A 364 -12.82 2.80 27.69
C LYS A 364 -14.31 2.43 27.67
N GLU A 365 -15.15 3.29 28.24
CA GLU A 365 -16.60 3.10 28.35
C GLU A 365 -17.37 3.33 27.03
N LYS A 366 -16.75 3.98 26.03
CA LYS A 366 -17.44 4.28 24.78
C LYS A 366 -17.83 3.02 24.02
N LYS A 367 -19.09 2.95 23.60
CA LYS A 367 -19.62 1.86 22.79
C LYS A 367 -19.15 1.98 21.35
N HIS A 368 -19.21 0.87 20.62
CA HIS A 368 -18.78 0.80 19.22
C HIS A 368 -19.42 1.89 18.36
N ARG A 369 -20.74 2.04 18.49
CA ARG A 369 -21.53 3.04 17.76
C ARG A 369 -21.10 4.49 18.06
N GLU A 370 -20.71 4.80 19.29
CA GLU A 370 -20.28 6.14 19.68
C GLU A 370 -18.92 6.48 19.06
N LEU A 371 -18.01 5.50 19.01
CA LEU A 371 -16.70 5.64 18.37
C LEU A 371 -16.83 5.83 16.86
N LEU A 372 -17.65 5.00 16.19
CA LEU A 372 -17.90 5.13 14.75
C LEU A 372 -18.56 6.47 14.39
N ALA A 373 -19.41 7.02 15.26
CA ALA A 373 -20.03 8.33 15.04
C ALA A 373 -19.01 9.48 15.03
N GLN A 374 -17.82 9.30 15.63
CA GLN A 374 -16.76 10.31 15.67
C GLN A 374 -15.76 10.21 14.50
N ILE A 375 -15.78 9.11 13.75
CA ILE A 375 -14.78 8.79 12.72
C ILE A 375 -15.40 8.98 11.35
N TYR A 376 -14.71 9.76 10.51
CA TYR A 376 -15.11 10.10 9.17
C TYR A 376 -13.98 9.79 8.21
N GLY A 377 -14.32 9.23 7.06
CA GLY A 377 -13.38 8.93 6.00
C GLY A 377 -13.96 9.30 4.65
N GLU A 378 -13.09 9.62 3.71
CA GLU A 378 -13.45 9.74 2.32
C GLU A 378 -12.32 9.19 1.44
N ASP A 379 -12.70 8.55 0.35
CA ASP A 379 -11.80 8.17 -0.71
C ASP A 379 -12.51 8.24 -2.06
N ILE A 380 -11.79 8.64 -3.10
CA ILE A 380 -12.32 8.67 -4.47
C ILE A 380 -12.56 7.26 -5.01
N ASN A 381 -11.81 6.27 -4.53
CA ASN A 381 -11.95 4.90 -4.93
C ASN A 381 -13.02 4.17 -4.10
N GLN A 382 -14.12 3.79 -4.76
CA GLN A 382 -15.24 3.10 -4.12
C GLN A 382 -14.82 1.79 -3.42
N PHE A 383 -13.88 1.03 -4.00
CA PHE A 383 -13.40 -0.23 -3.42
C PHE A 383 -12.60 0.02 -2.15
N ALA A 384 -11.72 1.03 -2.13
CA ALA A 384 -10.96 1.40 -0.93
C ALA A 384 -11.91 1.83 0.21
N ALA A 385 -12.84 2.73 -0.07
CA ALA A 385 -13.87 3.16 0.88
C ALA A 385 -14.70 1.99 1.42
N HIS A 386 -15.02 1.01 0.58
CA HIS A 386 -15.73 -0.19 1.01
C HIS A 386 -14.92 -1.04 2.01
N LEU A 387 -13.63 -1.21 1.78
CA LEU A 387 -12.74 -1.89 2.72
C LEU A 387 -12.65 -1.14 4.04
N SER A 388 -12.58 0.19 4.01
CA SER A 388 -12.63 1.05 5.20
C SER A 388 -13.87 0.77 6.05
N VAL A 389 -15.04 0.66 5.41
CA VAL A 389 -16.30 0.33 6.08
C VAL A 389 -16.23 -1.03 6.75
N ILE A 390 -15.79 -2.08 6.05
CA ILE A 390 -15.68 -3.43 6.62
C ILE A 390 -14.69 -3.43 7.79
N ASN A 391 -13.53 -2.81 7.61
CA ASN A 391 -12.47 -2.71 8.61
C ASN A 391 -12.94 -2.02 9.89
N LEU A 392 -13.73 -0.97 9.79
CA LEU A 392 -14.32 -0.30 10.95
C LEU A 392 -15.44 -1.13 11.59
N THR A 393 -16.32 -1.70 10.78
CA THR A 393 -17.50 -2.44 11.27
C THR A 393 -17.11 -3.70 12.05
N ILE A 394 -16.07 -4.40 11.61
CA ILE A 394 -15.66 -5.67 12.20
C ILE A 394 -15.01 -5.55 13.58
N ARG A 395 -14.69 -4.32 14.02
CA ARG A 395 -14.07 -4.10 15.33
C ARG A 395 -14.95 -4.58 16.48
N ASP A 396 -16.27 -4.56 16.31
CA ASP A 396 -17.20 -5.09 17.29
C ASP A 396 -18.53 -5.45 16.62
N LEU A 397 -18.66 -6.70 16.17
CA LEU A 397 -19.90 -7.22 15.55
C LEU A 397 -20.99 -7.53 16.58
N SER A 398 -20.71 -7.44 17.90
CA SER A 398 -21.73 -7.65 18.92
C SER A 398 -22.73 -6.49 19.02
N GLN A 399 -22.40 -5.36 18.40
CA GLN A 399 -23.23 -4.17 18.37
C GLN A 399 -23.67 -3.86 16.94
N LEU A 400 -24.93 -3.46 16.78
CA LEU A 400 -25.46 -3.07 15.48
C LEU A 400 -24.76 -1.82 14.95
N THR A 401 -24.30 -1.89 13.69
CA THR A 401 -23.54 -0.82 13.03
C THR A 401 -24.32 -0.28 11.84
N ASN A 402 -25.29 0.59 12.14
CA ASN A 402 -26.18 1.17 11.14
C ASN A 402 -25.59 2.35 10.36
N LYS A 403 -24.44 2.87 10.79
CA LYS A 403 -23.84 4.06 10.18
C LYS A 403 -22.33 4.08 10.38
N VAL A 404 -21.61 4.07 9.25
CA VAL A 404 -20.19 4.38 9.19
C VAL A 404 -20.03 5.59 8.28
N ASN A 405 -19.34 6.64 8.75
CA ASN A 405 -19.25 7.90 8.00
C ASN A 405 -18.15 7.85 6.93
N ILE A 406 -18.20 6.86 6.04
CA ILE A 406 -17.28 6.76 4.88
C ILE A 406 -17.98 7.26 3.62
N LEU A 407 -17.35 8.21 2.95
CA LEU A 407 -17.80 8.81 1.71
C LEU A 407 -17.01 8.28 0.52
N VAL A 408 -17.65 8.31 -0.65
CA VAL A 408 -17.01 8.08 -1.96
C VAL A 408 -17.25 9.34 -2.78
N ASN A 409 -16.23 10.17 -2.92
CA ASN A 409 -16.31 11.43 -3.64
C ASN A 409 -14.91 11.86 -4.12
N ASP A 410 -14.81 12.94 -4.88
CA ASP A 410 -13.54 13.67 -4.95
C ASP A 410 -13.49 14.63 -3.74
N PHE A 411 -12.46 14.49 -2.91
CA PHE A 411 -12.23 15.36 -1.75
C PHE A 411 -12.39 16.85 -2.07
N PHE A 412 -11.92 17.31 -3.23
CA PHE A 412 -12.00 18.72 -3.64
C PHE A 412 -13.41 19.20 -3.98
N ASN A 413 -14.39 18.30 -4.06
CA ASN A 413 -15.82 18.65 -4.14
C ASN A 413 -16.46 18.81 -2.75
N LEU A 414 -15.81 18.37 -1.68
CA LEU A 414 -16.37 18.41 -0.33
C LEU A 414 -16.14 19.77 0.32
N ARG A 415 -17.07 20.18 1.19
CA ARG A 415 -16.92 21.37 2.02
C ARG A 415 -17.48 21.10 3.42
N PRO A 416 -16.96 21.74 4.48
CA PRO A 416 -17.64 21.74 5.77
C PRO A 416 -19.08 22.25 5.60
N THR A 417 -20.02 21.69 6.35
CA THR A 417 -21.48 21.91 6.29
C THR A 417 -22.21 21.41 5.05
N LEU A 418 -21.49 20.86 4.05
CA LEU A 418 -22.11 20.23 2.90
C LEU A 418 -22.89 18.98 3.34
N SER A 419 -24.14 18.86 2.88
CA SER A 419 -24.93 17.64 3.00
C SER A 419 -24.58 16.70 1.85
N VAL A 420 -24.02 15.55 2.14
CA VAL A 420 -23.59 14.55 1.15
C VAL A 420 -24.37 13.26 1.37
N LEU A 421 -24.70 12.56 0.27
CA LEU A 421 -25.32 11.24 0.36
C LEU A 421 -24.28 10.23 0.88
N LEU A 422 -24.68 9.37 1.81
CA LEU A 422 -23.86 8.22 2.18
C LEU A 422 -23.97 7.17 1.06
N PRO A 423 -22.87 6.82 0.38
CA PRO A 423 -22.90 5.94 -0.80
C PRO A 423 -23.37 4.53 -0.45
N PHE A 424 -23.12 4.10 0.79
CA PHE A 424 -23.50 2.79 1.30
C PHE A 424 -24.71 2.85 2.24
N SER A 425 -25.59 3.85 2.04
CA SER A 425 -26.93 3.83 2.63
C SER A 425 -27.98 3.60 1.55
N GLY A 426 -28.43 2.36 1.49
CA GLY A 426 -29.42 1.84 0.57
C GLY A 426 -30.81 2.48 0.67
N LYS A 427 -31.41 2.51 -0.51
CA LYS A 427 -32.83 2.83 -0.74
C LYS A 427 -33.76 1.66 -0.36
N ASN A 428 -33.25 0.48 0.01
CA ASN A 428 -34.00 -0.77 -0.17
C ASN A 428 -34.69 -1.38 1.07
N VAL A 429 -34.66 -0.76 2.25
CA VAL A 429 -35.50 -1.22 3.37
C VAL A 429 -36.44 -0.12 3.91
N ARG A 430 -36.14 1.17 3.65
CA ARG A 430 -37.00 2.31 4.07
C ARG A 430 -37.05 3.51 3.11
N ASN A 431 -36.62 3.38 1.85
CA ASN A 431 -36.75 4.44 0.84
C ASN A 431 -36.24 5.83 1.28
N LYS A 432 -35.21 5.88 2.15
CA LYS A 432 -34.61 7.13 2.63
C LYS A 432 -33.11 7.11 2.33
N THR A 433 -32.71 7.83 1.29
CA THR A 433 -31.31 8.17 1.09
C THR A 433 -30.80 8.88 2.34
N GLN A 434 -29.85 8.28 3.06
CA GLN A 434 -29.27 8.94 4.22
C GLN A 434 -28.28 10.01 3.75
N THR A 435 -28.48 11.22 4.25
CA THR A 435 -27.53 12.31 4.08
C THR A 435 -26.74 12.51 5.36
N ILE A 436 -25.50 12.94 5.21
CA ILE A 436 -24.66 13.37 6.31
C ILE A 436 -24.19 14.79 6.04
N ASN A 437 -24.32 15.66 7.05
CA ASN A 437 -23.68 16.96 7.04
C ASN A 437 -22.24 16.78 7.45
N ILE A 438 -21.29 17.17 6.60
CA ILE A 438 -19.87 17.09 6.92
C ILE A 438 -19.56 18.14 7.99
N PRO A 439 -19.21 17.77 9.24
CA PRO A 439 -18.89 18.76 10.25
C PRO A 439 -17.48 19.31 10.03
N ARG A 440 -17.07 20.24 10.89
CA ARG A 440 -15.65 20.48 11.13
C ARG A 440 -15.14 19.47 12.14
N PHE A 441 -13.86 19.15 12.09
CA PHE A 441 -13.23 18.08 12.88
C PHE A 441 -12.23 18.62 13.88
N ASP A 442 -12.10 17.89 14.99
CA ASP A 442 -11.07 18.13 16.01
C ASP A 442 -9.69 17.67 15.54
N VAL A 443 -9.66 16.63 14.69
CA VAL A 443 -8.45 16.05 14.12
C VAL A 443 -8.67 15.74 12.64
N VAL A 444 -7.75 16.17 11.76
CA VAL A 444 -7.69 15.74 10.36
C VAL A 444 -6.34 15.09 10.10
N VAL A 445 -6.35 13.82 9.72
CA VAL A 445 -5.14 13.02 9.45
C VAL A 445 -5.20 12.45 8.06
N ALA A 446 -4.07 12.35 7.36
CA ALA A 446 -4.08 11.82 6.00
C ALA A 446 -2.70 11.36 5.52
N ASN A 447 -2.71 10.41 4.61
CA ASN A 447 -1.63 10.13 3.68
C ASN A 447 -2.11 10.40 2.23
N PRO A 448 -2.17 11.67 1.79
CA PRO A 448 -2.67 12.03 0.47
C PRO A 448 -1.82 11.45 -0.68
N PRO A 449 -2.38 11.34 -1.90
CA PRO A 449 -1.66 10.84 -3.06
C PRO A 449 -0.42 11.67 -3.42
N TYR A 450 0.62 11.00 -3.92
CA TYR A 450 1.95 11.60 -4.19
C TYR A 450 2.24 11.93 -5.66
N THR A 451 1.24 11.79 -6.55
CA THR A 451 1.39 11.91 -8.00
C THR A 451 2.19 13.14 -8.40
N ARG A 452 3.28 12.93 -9.17
CA ARG A 452 4.16 14.01 -9.63
C ARG A 452 3.51 14.78 -10.77
N GLN A 453 3.91 16.04 -10.96
CA GLN A 453 3.39 16.88 -12.05
C GLN A 453 3.52 16.24 -13.45
N GLU A 454 4.58 15.45 -13.66
CA GLU A 454 4.90 14.79 -14.94
C GLU A 454 3.90 13.66 -15.26
N GLU A 455 3.37 12.98 -14.23
CA GLU A 455 2.30 11.96 -14.34
C GLU A 455 0.91 12.61 -14.42
N LEU A 456 0.76 13.80 -13.83
CA LEU A 456 -0.40 14.68 -14.03
C LEU A 456 -0.42 15.36 -15.42
N GLY A 457 0.45 14.97 -16.35
CA GLY A 457 0.47 15.46 -17.73
C GLY A 457 -0.57 14.77 -18.63
N GLU A 458 -0.97 13.55 -18.29
CA GLU A 458 -2.09 12.83 -18.95
C GLU A 458 -3.44 13.19 -18.32
N TYR A 459 -3.44 13.68 -17.07
CA TYR A 459 -4.58 14.34 -16.44
C TYR A 459 -4.67 15.77 -16.96
N SER A 460 -5.64 16.02 -17.85
CA SER A 460 -5.77 17.26 -18.61
C SER A 460 -5.62 18.54 -17.76
N GLU A 461 -5.18 19.63 -18.41
CA GLU A 461 -5.07 20.99 -17.85
C GLU A 461 -6.29 21.40 -16.98
N THR A 462 -7.46 20.84 -17.29
CA THR A 462 -8.73 21.02 -16.56
C THR A 462 -8.74 20.54 -15.10
N TYR A 463 -8.03 19.46 -14.74
CA TYR A 463 -8.03 18.97 -13.35
C TYR A 463 -7.22 19.91 -12.44
N LYS A 464 -6.11 20.47 -12.94
CA LYS A 464 -5.35 21.48 -12.18
C LYS A 464 -6.13 22.76 -11.98
N ASP A 465 -6.93 23.16 -12.95
CA ASP A 465 -7.84 24.29 -12.83
C ASP A 465 -8.91 24.01 -11.75
N LYS A 466 -9.43 22.77 -11.68
CA LYS A 466 -10.33 22.35 -10.60
C LYS A 466 -9.66 22.45 -9.22
N LEU A 467 -8.43 21.96 -9.08
CA LEU A 467 -7.67 22.05 -7.82
C LEU A 467 -7.43 23.51 -7.40
N ALA A 468 -7.06 24.36 -8.37
CA ALA A 468 -6.85 25.79 -8.13
C ALA A 468 -8.17 26.50 -7.76
N ALA A 469 -9.28 26.16 -8.42
CA ALA A 469 -10.60 26.68 -8.09
C ALA A 469 -11.04 26.29 -6.67
N ALA A 470 -10.81 25.04 -6.26
CA ALA A 470 -11.10 24.60 -4.89
C ALA A 470 -10.33 25.42 -3.84
N LEU A 471 -9.03 25.68 -4.08
CA LEU A 471 -8.25 26.54 -3.18
C LEU A 471 -8.67 28.01 -3.23
N GLN A 472 -9.09 28.50 -4.39
CA GLN A 472 -9.62 29.86 -4.55
C GLN A 472 -10.92 30.03 -3.74
N ASP A 473 -11.81 29.04 -3.73
CA ASP A 473 -13.03 29.07 -2.91
C ASP A 473 -12.70 29.07 -1.42
N ASP A 474 -11.69 28.28 -1.03
CA ASP A 474 -11.29 28.17 0.37
C ASP A 474 -10.59 29.43 0.89
N TRP A 475 -9.60 29.92 0.15
CA TRP A 475 -8.61 30.88 0.64
C TRP A 475 -8.57 32.18 -0.16
N GLY A 476 -9.40 32.31 -1.21
CA GLY A 476 -9.26 33.38 -2.19
C GLY A 476 -7.87 33.34 -2.83
N GLN A 477 -7.34 34.52 -3.15
CA GLN A 477 -6.00 34.68 -3.72
C GLN A 477 -4.87 34.70 -2.67
N LYS A 478 -5.14 34.23 -1.44
CA LYS A 478 -4.18 34.35 -0.33
C LYS A 478 -2.98 33.41 -0.46
N TYR A 479 -3.22 32.17 -0.90
CA TYR A 479 -2.20 31.16 -1.12
C TYR A 479 -2.35 30.57 -2.52
N VAL A 480 -1.36 30.81 -3.38
CA VAL A 480 -1.40 30.38 -4.78
C VAL A 480 -0.24 29.42 -5.04
N LEU A 481 -0.53 28.12 -5.06
CA LEU A 481 0.49 27.12 -5.29
C LEU A 481 1.09 27.24 -6.69
N GLY A 482 2.41 27.14 -6.79
CA GLY A 482 3.11 27.14 -8.07
C GLY A 482 2.78 25.89 -8.89
N LYS A 483 2.88 25.99 -10.23
CA LYS A 483 2.56 24.89 -11.17
C LYS A 483 3.30 23.56 -10.91
N ARG A 484 4.40 23.60 -10.15
CA ARG A 484 5.22 22.45 -9.74
C ARG A 484 4.78 21.77 -8.44
N ALA A 485 3.76 22.29 -7.76
CA ALA A 485 3.22 21.67 -6.56
C ALA A 485 2.51 20.35 -6.93
N GLY A 486 2.80 19.29 -6.17
CA GLY A 486 2.07 18.02 -6.29
C GLY A 486 0.70 18.09 -5.62
N ILE A 487 -0.16 17.11 -5.91
CA ILE A 487 -1.55 17.07 -5.41
C ILE A 487 -1.64 17.06 -3.87
N HIS A 488 -0.68 16.43 -3.18
CA HIS A 488 -0.59 16.45 -1.70
C HIS A 488 -0.59 17.88 -1.10
N ALA A 489 -0.05 18.87 -1.80
CA ALA A 489 -0.06 20.26 -1.34
C ALA A 489 -1.47 20.86 -1.37
N TYR A 490 -2.24 20.57 -2.43
CA TYR A 490 -3.64 20.98 -2.54
C TYR A 490 -4.49 20.29 -1.47
N PHE A 491 -4.28 18.99 -1.24
CA PHE A 491 -4.93 18.26 -0.14
C PHE A 491 -4.67 18.92 1.22
N LEU A 492 -3.41 19.24 1.53
CA LEU A 492 -3.05 19.89 2.80
C LEU A 492 -3.77 21.23 3.00
N LEU A 493 -3.79 22.09 1.97
CA LEU A 493 -4.45 23.40 2.04
C LEU A 493 -5.98 23.27 2.12
N HIS A 494 -6.58 22.31 1.42
CA HIS A 494 -8.02 22.05 1.45
C HIS A 494 -8.44 21.46 2.81
N ALA A 495 -7.72 20.44 3.30
CA ALA A 495 -7.95 19.79 4.60
C ALA A 495 -7.91 20.75 5.79
N ALA A 496 -7.06 21.79 5.73
CA ALA A 496 -7.03 22.85 6.74
C ALA A 496 -8.39 23.54 6.94
N LYS A 497 -9.26 23.58 5.93
CA LYS A 497 -10.63 24.11 6.06
C LYS A 497 -11.59 23.20 6.79
N PHE A 498 -11.29 21.91 6.95
CA PHE A 498 -12.14 20.99 7.68
C PHE A 498 -11.90 21.02 9.19
N LEU A 499 -10.86 21.71 9.66
CA LEU A 499 -10.56 21.82 11.08
C LEU A 499 -11.46 22.82 11.82
N LYS A 500 -11.87 22.44 13.03
CA LYS A 500 -12.40 23.36 14.05
C LYS A 500 -11.28 24.32 14.51
N PRO A 501 -11.62 25.46 15.16
CA PRO A 501 -10.63 26.21 15.94
C PRO A 501 -9.91 25.27 16.91
N ARG A 502 -8.58 25.38 17.04
CA ARG A 502 -7.74 24.47 17.84
C ARG A 502 -7.71 23.01 17.35
N GLY A 503 -8.28 22.72 16.18
CA GLY A 503 -8.19 21.41 15.54
C GLY A 503 -6.75 21.07 15.18
N ARG A 504 -6.41 19.77 15.17
CA ARG A 504 -5.07 19.26 14.92
C ARG A 504 -4.98 18.57 13.57
N LEU A 505 -3.86 18.75 12.89
CA LEU A 505 -3.57 18.22 11.57
C LEU A 505 -2.36 17.29 11.66
N GLY A 506 -2.49 16.08 11.13
CA GLY A 506 -1.40 15.09 11.04
C GLY A 506 -1.28 14.55 9.63
N PHE A 507 -0.36 15.09 8.83
CA PHE A 507 -0.26 14.76 7.41
C PHE A 507 1.08 14.14 7.07
N ILE A 508 1.05 13.12 6.20
CA ILE A 508 2.24 12.60 5.55
C ILE A 508 2.35 13.23 4.17
N VAL A 509 3.49 13.86 3.86
CA VAL A 509 3.71 14.54 2.58
C VAL A 509 5.13 14.33 2.08
N SER A 510 5.38 14.58 0.79
CA SER A 510 6.75 14.59 0.28
C SER A 510 7.58 15.66 1.01
N ASN A 511 8.81 15.37 1.39
CA ASN A 511 9.66 16.33 2.12
C ASN A 511 10.12 17.54 1.25
N SER A 512 9.85 17.52 -0.06
CA SER A 512 10.38 18.50 -1.02
C SER A 512 9.87 19.92 -0.77
N TRP A 513 8.68 20.11 -0.18
CA TRP A 513 8.14 21.44 0.12
C TRP A 513 8.98 22.22 1.14
N MET A 514 9.86 21.56 1.91
CA MET A 514 10.74 22.25 2.85
C MET A 514 11.85 23.05 2.16
N ASP A 515 12.24 22.65 0.94
CA ASP A 515 13.41 23.21 0.25
C ASP A 515 13.14 23.61 -1.22
N ALA A 516 12.04 23.19 -1.83
CA ALA A 516 11.66 23.57 -3.20
C ALA A 516 10.86 24.89 -3.24
N ASP A 517 10.94 25.60 -4.37
CA ASP A 517 10.32 26.94 -4.52
C ASP A 517 8.79 26.92 -4.35
N TYR A 518 8.11 25.85 -4.80
CA TYR A 518 6.65 25.73 -4.61
C TYR A 518 6.26 25.62 -3.14
N GLY A 519 7.19 25.20 -2.28
CA GLY A 519 6.98 25.02 -0.86
C GLY A 519 6.84 26.32 -0.07
N ALA A 520 7.24 27.46 -0.65
CA ALA A 520 7.13 28.76 -0.01
C ALA A 520 5.69 29.08 0.42
N GLU A 521 4.71 28.79 -0.44
CA GLU A 521 3.29 29.04 -0.13
C GLU A 521 2.74 28.07 0.91
N ILE A 522 3.20 26.81 0.92
CA ILE A 522 2.85 25.82 1.95
C ILE A 522 3.38 26.28 3.32
N GLN A 523 4.66 26.66 3.37
CA GLN A 523 5.29 27.17 4.59
C GLN A 523 4.56 28.42 5.11
N LYS A 524 4.21 29.34 4.21
CA LYS A 524 3.45 30.56 4.56
C LYS A 524 2.10 30.22 5.16
N MET A 525 1.32 29.36 4.49
CA MET A 525 0.03 28.90 4.98
C MET A 525 0.16 28.24 6.36
N LEU A 526 1.17 27.39 6.57
CA LEU A 526 1.38 26.77 7.88
C LEU A 526 1.72 27.79 8.97
N LEU A 527 2.68 28.71 8.73
CA LEU A 527 3.09 29.72 9.71
C LEU A 527 1.98 30.73 10.03
N GLU A 528 1.12 31.06 9.06
CA GLU A 528 0.06 32.06 9.22
C GLU A 528 -1.20 31.53 9.92
N ASN A 529 -1.46 30.22 9.93
CA ASN A 529 -2.74 29.67 10.45
C ASN A 529 -2.57 28.58 11.52
N PHE A 530 -1.34 28.13 11.77
CA PHE A 530 -1.07 27.02 12.67
C PHE A 530 0.07 27.28 13.65
N ARG A 531 -0.06 26.69 14.84
CA ARG A 531 1.08 26.32 15.67
C ARG A 531 1.61 24.98 15.17
N LEU A 532 2.70 25.02 14.42
CA LEU A 532 3.44 23.85 13.98
C LEU A 532 4.09 23.16 15.18
N LYS A 533 3.65 21.94 15.49
CA LYS A 533 4.15 21.18 16.63
C LYS A 533 5.41 20.44 16.26
N ALA A 534 5.36 19.67 15.18
CA ALA A 534 6.49 18.86 14.75
C ALA A 534 6.53 18.69 13.23
N ILE A 535 7.74 18.55 12.70
CA ILE A 535 8.03 18.04 11.37
C ILE A 535 8.97 16.86 11.56
N ILE A 536 8.57 15.67 11.12
CA ILE A 536 9.27 14.41 11.43
C ILE A 536 9.71 13.73 10.14
N GLU A 537 10.97 13.34 10.05
CA GLU A 537 11.54 12.56 8.93
C GLU A 537 12.30 11.36 9.51
N SER A 538 12.34 10.24 8.78
CA SER A 538 13.18 9.09 9.14
C SER A 538 14.42 9.01 8.27
N LYS A 539 15.59 8.78 8.90
CA LYS A 539 16.88 8.62 8.22
C LYS A 539 17.11 7.17 7.77
N VAL A 540 16.53 6.19 8.46
CA VAL A 540 16.91 4.78 8.37
C VAL A 540 15.89 3.89 7.69
N GLU A 541 14.65 4.36 7.59
CA GLU A 541 13.59 3.66 6.89
C GLU A 541 12.88 4.65 5.98
N ARG A 542 12.49 4.16 4.81
CA ARG A 542 11.42 4.80 4.08
C ARG A 542 10.13 4.31 4.72
N TRP A 543 9.27 5.22 5.16
CA TRP A 543 7.93 4.82 5.61
C TRP A 543 7.05 4.31 4.46
N PHE A 544 7.52 4.46 3.23
CA PHE A 544 6.94 3.95 2.00
C PHE A 544 8.09 3.45 1.13
N GLU A 545 8.27 2.12 1.05
CA GLU A 545 9.40 1.52 0.32
C GLU A 545 9.37 1.88 -1.17
N ASP A 546 8.17 2.03 -1.73
CA ASP A 546 7.92 2.23 -3.16
C ASP A 546 7.83 3.69 -3.61
N ALA A 547 7.75 4.65 -2.67
CA ALA A 547 7.72 6.05 -3.03
C ALA A 547 9.14 6.48 -3.51
N ALA A 548 9.25 6.90 -4.77
CA ALA A 548 10.47 7.52 -5.30
C ALA A 548 10.80 8.89 -4.64
N VAL A 549 10.04 9.30 -3.63
CA VAL A 549 10.15 10.56 -2.89
C VAL A 549 10.34 10.28 -1.41
N ASN A 550 11.27 11.00 -0.78
CA ASN A 550 11.37 11.01 0.67
C ASN A 550 10.12 11.71 1.25
N THR A 551 9.57 11.18 2.33
CA THR A 551 8.38 11.71 3.00
C THR A 551 8.71 12.31 4.35
N CYS A 552 7.82 13.17 4.85
CA CYS A 552 7.86 13.73 6.19
C CYS A 552 6.44 13.81 6.76
N ILE A 553 6.34 13.82 8.09
CA ILE A 553 5.09 14.05 8.82
C ILE A 553 5.03 15.51 9.25
N ILE A 554 3.88 16.15 9.06
CA ILE A 554 3.54 17.46 9.58
C ILE A 554 2.51 17.28 10.70
N ILE A 555 2.85 17.75 11.90
CA ILE A 555 1.91 17.87 13.02
C ILE A 555 1.68 19.36 13.31
N ALA A 556 0.43 19.80 13.22
CA ALA A 556 0.06 21.20 13.39
C ALA A 556 -1.24 21.35 14.18
N GLU A 557 -1.41 22.47 14.89
CA GLU A 557 -2.66 22.81 15.57
C GLU A 557 -3.13 24.18 15.10
N ARG A 558 -4.37 24.27 14.65
CA ARG A 558 -4.95 25.53 14.16
C ARG A 558 -4.94 26.57 15.27
N ASP A 559 -4.40 27.74 14.97
CA ASP A 559 -4.35 28.85 15.90
C ASP A 559 -4.50 30.15 15.14
N ASP A 560 -5.51 30.94 15.47
CA ASP A 560 -5.82 32.19 14.78
C ASP A 560 -5.03 33.37 15.39
N ASP A 561 -4.41 33.23 16.57
CA ASP A 561 -3.59 34.27 17.21
C ASP A 561 -2.12 34.32 16.70
N PRO A 562 -1.68 35.40 16.03
CA PRO A 562 -0.32 35.54 15.52
C PRO A 562 0.77 35.54 16.61
N GLU A 563 0.50 36.09 17.79
CA GLU A 563 1.54 36.24 18.83
C GLU A 563 1.92 34.88 19.43
N THR A 564 0.92 34.07 19.75
CA THR A 564 1.14 32.68 20.19
C THR A 564 1.81 31.85 19.11
N ARG A 565 1.45 32.02 17.83
CA ARG A 565 2.14 31.36 16.72
C ARG A 565 3.61 31.74 16.64
N GLN A 566 3.96 33.02 16.69
CA GLN A 566 5.37 33.45 16.56
C GLN A 566 6.26 32.91 17.68
N LYS A 567 5.74 32.83 18.91
CA LYS A 567 6.46 32.28 20.08
C LYS A 567 6.49 30.75 20.11
N ASN A 568 5.72 30.08 19.26
CA ASN A 568 5.62 28.62 19.24
C ASN A 568 6.93 27.97 18.74
N PRO A 569 7.51 27.01 19.50
CA PRO A 569 8.66 26.25 19.04
C PRO A 569 8.20 25.05 18.18
N VAL A 570 8.64 25.03 16.92
CA VAL A 570 8.48 23.90 16.00
C VAL A 570 9.57 22.87 16.26
N LYS A 571 9.21 21.60 16.41
CA LYS A 571 10.16 20.50 16.61
C LYS A 571 10.50 19.83 15.28
N PHE A 572 11.72 20.01 14.79
CA PHE A 572 12.22 19.23 13.66
C PHE A 572 12.84 17.94 14.18
N VAL A 573 12.29 16.80 13.79
CA VAL A 573 12.59 15.49 14.36
C VAL A 573 13.18 14.58 13.29
N LEU A 574 14.38 14.07 13.50
CA LEU A 574 15.00 13.07 12.64
C LEU A 574 15.14 11.75 13.39
N LEU A 575 14.42 10.72 12.95
CA LEU A 575 14.57 9.37 13.49
C LEU A 575 15.83 8.71 12.94
N LYS A 576 16.59 8.07 13.82
CA LYS A 576 17.85 7.36 13.54
C LYS A 576 17.73 5.86 13.68
N LYS A 577 16.60 5.37 14.21
CA LYS A 577 16.24 3.96 14.28
C LYS A 577 14.82 3.79 13.71
N PRO A 578 14.49 2.60 13.18
CA PRO A 578 13.13 2.30 12.76
C PRO A 578 12.13 2.57 13.89
N LEU A 579 10.94 3.07 13.56
CA LEU A 579 9.89 3.34 14.56
C LEU A 579 9.53 2.14 15.45
N PRO A 580 9.47 0.89 14.94
CA PRO A 580 9.19 -0.29 15.77
C PRO A 580 10.21 -0.47 16.91
N ASP A 581 11.47 -0.06 16.67
CA ASP A 581 12.55 -0.16 17.66
C ASP A 581 12.55 0.98 18.68
N CYS A 582 11.83 2.08 18.39
CA CYS A 582 11.83 3.29 19.20
C CYS A 582 10.66 3.38 20.19
N GLN A 583 9.59 2.58 20.01
CA GLN A 583 8.28 2.74 20.65
C GLN A 583 7.66 4.12 20.41
N PHE A 584 6.58 4.20 19.62
CA PHE A 584 5.98 5.48 19.21
C PHE A 584 5.61 6.41 20.39
N GLY A 585 5.14 5.87 21.52
CA GLY A 585 4.79 6.66 22.71
C GLY A 585 6.00 7.37 23.34
N ALA A 586 7.15 6.70 23.41
CA ALA A 586 8.38 7.29 23.91
C ALA A 586 8.91 8.37 22.96
N VAL A 587 8.78 8.17 21.65
CA VAL A 587 9.09 9.18 20.63
C VAL A 587 8.20 10.41 20.81
N ALA A 588 6.88 10.22 20.92
CA ALA A 588 5.93 11.32 21.10
C ALA A 588 6.22 12.14 22.36
N GLN A 589 6.53 11.48 23.47
CA GLN A 589 6.92 12.14 24.72
C GLN A 589 8.20 12.98 24.56
N LYS A 590 9.26 12.43 23.96
CA LYS A 590 10.51 13.16 23.72
C LYS A 590 10.31 14.39 22.84
N ILE A 591 9.46 14.29 21.81
CA ILE A 591 9.10 15.43 20.95
C ILE A 591 8.42 16.53 21.78
N ALA A 592 7.47 16.16 22.63
CA ALA A 592 6.73 17.11 23.46
C ALA A 592 7.63 17.82 24.50
N GLU A 593 8.59 17.10 25.11
CA GLU A 593 9.44 17.60 26.19
C GLU A 593 10.66 18.41 25.71
N ALA A 594 11.15 18.17 24.49
CA ALA A 594 12.38 18.77 23.99
C ALA A 594 12.28 20.30 23.86
N LYS A 595 12.87 21.06 24.78
CA LYS A 595 12.92 22.54 24.72
C LYS A 595 14.14 23.09 23.97
N GLU A 596 15.24 22.34 23.99
CA GLU A 596 16.49 22.65 23.29
C GLU A 596 16.86 21.49 22.35
N LEU A 597 17.96 21.64 21.61
CA LEU A 597 18.49 20.58 20.76
C LEU A 597 18.76 19.32 21.61
N TYR A 598 18.08 18.24 21.27
CA TYR A 598 18.20 16.95 21.93
C TYR A 598 18.62 15.90 20.91
N GLU A 599 19.54 15.02 21.28
CA GLU A 599 20.02 13.96 20.39
C GLU A 599 20.42 12.72 21.20
N ASP A 600 19.87 11.56 20.83
CA ASP A 600 20.25 10.25 21.35
C ASP A 600 20.46 9.24 20.20
N ASP A 601 20.56 7.95 20.54
CA ASP A 601 20.73 6.87 19.56
C ASP A 601 19.48 6.62 18.70
N ALA A 602 18.30 7.05 19.13
CA ALA A 602 17.02 6.80 18.49
C ALA A 602 16.55 7.98 17.63
N LEU A 603 16.74 9.22 18.08
CA LEU A 603 16.32 10.41 17.35
C LEU A 603 17.13 11.68 17.68
N CYS A 604 16.97 12.68 16.81
CA CYS A 604 17.37 14.06 17.05
C CYS A 604 16.14 14.96 17.00
N VAL A 605 16.01 15.90 17.95
CA VAL A 605 14.97 16.93 17.98
C VAL A 605 15.63 18.30 17.98
N CYS A 606 15.37 19.10 16.96
CA CYS A 606 15.83 20.48 16.82
C CYS A 606 14.63 21.44 16.94
N PRO A 607 14.43 22.07 18.11
CA PRO A 607 13.43 23.12 18.29
C PRO A 607 13.85 24.43 17.60
N VAL A 608 12.93 25.04 16.83
CA VAL A 608 13.11 26.35 16.19
C VAL A 608 11.81 27.15 16.34
N SER A 609 11.89 28.43 16.71
CA SER A 609 10.67 29.24 16.84
C SER A 609 10.06 29.57 15.47
N GLN A 610 8.74 29.70 15.39
CA GLN A 610 8.09 30.14 14.14
C GLN A 610 8.52 31.56 13.74
N ALA A 611 8.87 32.43 14.68
CA ALA A 611 9.46 33.73 14.37
C ALA A 611 10.78 33.60 13.60
N GLU A 612 11.68 32.70 14.02
CA GLU A 612 12.93 32.43 13.30
C GLU A 612 12.67 31.81 11.92
N LEU A 613 11.69 30.90 11.82
CA LEU A 613 11.31 30.32 10.52
C LEU A 613 10.75 31.38 9.57
N TRP A 614 9.95 32.33 10.10
CA TRP A 614 9.43 33.44 9.31
C TRP A 614 10.56 34.36 8.82
N GLN A 615 11.48 34.74 9.71
CA GLN A 615 12.63 35.56 9.32
C GLN A 615 13.53 34.87 8.30
N ALA A 616 13.72 33.55 8.44
CA ALA A 616 14.54 32.76 7.51
C ALA A 616 13.94 32.62 6.10
N GLY A 617 12.65 32.92 5.92
CA GLY A 617 11.98 32.89 4.61
C GLY A 617 11.78 34.26 3.97
N LEU A 618 12.18 35.35 4.62
CA LEU A 618 12.17 36.69 4.03
C LEU A 618 13.43 36.92 3.20
N ALA A 619 13.26 37.53 2.03
CA ALA A 619 14.34 37.99 1.18
C ALA A 619 14.02 39.38 0.63
N GLU A 620 15.05 40.19 0.39
CA GLU A 620 14.89 41.47 -0.28
C GLU A 620 14.63 41.28 -1.77
N ASN A 621 13.63 41.99 -2.27
CA ASN A 621 13.38 42.07 -3.70
C ASN A 621 14.29 43.11 -4.38
N ALA A 622 14.21 43.21 -5.70
CA ALA A 622 15.00 44.17 -6.49
C ALA A 622 14.81 45.65 -6.09
N LYS A 623 13.77 45.96 -5.29
CA LYS A 623 13.48 47.30 -4.76
C LYS A 623 13.84 47.45 -3.27
N GLY A 624 14.55 46.49 -2.68
CA GLY A 624 14.96 46.51 -1.27
C GLY A 624 13.83 46.25 -0.27
N LYS A 625 12.65 45.78 -0.73
CA LYS A 625 11.53 45.44 0.16
C LYS A 625 11.61 43.95 0.53
N LEU A 626 11.53 43.66 1.83
CA LEU A 626 11.43 42.28 2.32
C LEU A 626 10.10 41.67 1.87
N GLU A 627 10.19 40.50 1.23
CA GLU A 627 9.06 39.70 0.82
C GLU A 627 9.29 38.22 1.17
N TRP A 628 8.20 37.51 1.38
CA TRP A 628 8.25 36.08 1.65
C TRP A 628 8.66 35.32 0.39
N ARG A 629 9.76 34.57 0.47
CA ARG A 629 10.27 33.69 -0.60
C ARG A 629 10.39 32.23 -0.17
N GLY A 630 10.04 31.92 1.08
CA GLY A 630 10.19 30.58 1.66
C GLY A 630 11.59 30.36 2.24
N GLY A 631 11.67 29.59 3.32
CA GLY A 631 12.92 29.19 3.95
C GLY A 631 13.38 27.81 3.49
N LYS A 632 14.67 27.51 3.69
CA LYS A 632 15.23 26.15 3.57
C LYS A 632 15.13 25.44 4.91
N TRP A 633 14.04 24.71 5.13
CA TRP A 633 13.75 24.10 6.44
C TRP A 633 14.44 22.74 6.61
N GLY A 634 14.83 22.07 5.52
CA GLY A 634 15.44 20.74 5.59
C GLY A 634 16.75 20.69 6.38
N LYS A 635 17.41 21.84 6.57
CA LYS A 635 18.60 21.97 7.43
C LYS A 635 18.30 21.67 8.91
N TYR A 636 17.10 21.99 9.40
CA TYR A 636 16.74 21.76 10.81
C TYR A 636 16.50 20.28 11.13
N LEU A 637 16.23 19.47 10.11
CA LEU A 637 16.18 18.00 10.23
C LEU A 637 17.55 17.36 10.08
N ARG A 638 18.31 17.78 9.06
CA ARG A 638 19.42 16.99 8.51
C ARG A 638 20.80 17.55 8.84
N ALA A 639 20.91 18.82 9.22
CA ALA A 639 22.20 19.42 9.53
C ALA A 639 22.70 18.92 10.90
N PRO A 640 24.00 18.58 11.03
CA PRO A 640 24.57 18.17 12.30
C PRO A 640 24.61 19.36 13.28
N ALA A 641 24.63 19.08 14.59
CA ALA A 641 24.67 20.12 15.63
C ALA A 641 25.79 21.16 15.42
N VAL A 642 26.94 20.76 14.86
CA VAL A 642 28.07 21.65 14.55
C VAL A 642 27.71 22.74 13.53
N PHE A 643 26.81 22.47 12.58
CA PHE A 643 26.38 23.43 11.57
C PHE A 643 25.75 24.67 12.22
N PHE A 644 24.88 24.47 13.20
CA PHE A 644 24.25 25.58 13.93
C PHE A 644 25.24 26.33 14.83
N LYS A 645 26.24 25.64 15.38
CA LYS A 645 27.34 26.29 16.12
C LYS A 645 28.16 27.22 15.21
N ILE A 646 28.42 26.81 13.97
CA ILE A 646 29.13 27.63 12.97
C ILE A 646 28.28 28.82 12.55
N LEU A 647 26.98 28.63 12.29
CA LEU A 647 26.06 29.71 11.90
C LEU A 647 25.93 30.81 12.96
N LYS A 648 26.12 30.51 14.25
CA LYS A 648 26.18 31.54 15.30
C LYS A 648 27.36 32.50 15.14
N GLN A 649 28.36 32.14 14.33
CA GLN A 649 29.50 33.00 13.97
C GLN A 649 29.40 33.49 12.52
N LYS A 650 28.18 33.66 11.97
CA LYS A 650 27.97 34.09 10.58
C LYS A 650 28.71 35.39 10.22
N ASP A 651 28.93 36.27 11.19
CA ASP A 651 29.61 37.56 10.98
C ASP A 651 31.10 37.38 10.66
N LYS A 652 31.65 36.18 10.90
CA LYS A 652 33.00 35.77 10.51
C LYS A 652 33.03 35.01 9.18
N LEU A 653 31.86 34.79 8.56
CA LEU A 653 31.73 34.09 7.28
C LEU A 653 31.44 35.10 6.18
N GLN A 654 31.94 34.82 4.98
CA GLN A 654 31.66 35.61 3.79
C GLN A 654 30.92 34.77 2.76
N LEU A 655 30.00 35.38 2.01
CA LEU A 655 29.27 34.69 0.96
C LEU A 655 30.21 34.35 -0.18
N LEU A 656 30.19 33.08 -0.63
CA LEU A 656 31.03 32.62 -1.72
C LEU A 656 30.87 33.43 -3.04
N PRO A 657 29.66 33.88 -3.45
CA PRO A 657 29.49 34.78 -4.59
C PRO A 657 30.28 36.10 -4.51
N GLU A 658 30.62 36.58 -3.31
CA GLU A 658 31.43 37.80 -3.14
C GLU A 658 32.92 37.52 -3.35
N LEU A 659 33.34 36.26 -3.23
CA LEU A 659 34.72 35.82 -3.34
C LEU A 659 35.03 35.16 -4.68
N ALA A 660 34.03 34.56 -5.33
CA ALA A 660 34.20 33.79 -6.54
C ALA A 660 32.95 33.83 -7.42
N GLU A 661 33.17 33.79 -8.73
CA GLU A 661 32.11 33.65 -9.71
C GLU A 661 31.53 32.23 -9.67
N LEU A 662 30.25 32.10 -9.31
CA LEU A 662 29.55 30.83 -9.31
C LEU A 662 28.98 30.52 -10.69
N LYS A 663 29.41 29.41 -11.28
CA LYS A 663 28.91 28.92 -12.58
C LYS A 663 28.42 27.48 -12.44
N TYR A 664 27.29 27.19 -13.08
CA TYR A 664 26.88 25.80 -13.31
C TYR A 664 27.81 25.13 -14.31
N GLY A 665 28.00 23.82 -14.18
CA GLY A 665 28.68 23.01 -15.19
C GLY A 665 27.97 23.06 -16.54
N ILE A 666 28.71 22.74 -17.60
CA ILE A 666 28.18 22.74 -18.97
C ILE A 666 27.10 21.66 -19.09
N LYS A 667 25.89 22.04 -19.51
CA LYS A 667 24.80 21.11 -19.82
C LYS A 667 24.83 20.80 -21.32
N THR A 668 25.05 19.55 -21.67
CA THR A 668 25.15 19.11 -23.08
C THR A 668 23.79 18.76 -23.69
N GLY A 669 22.78 18.47 -22.87
CA GLY A 669 21.45 18.02 -23.33
C GLY A 669 21.42 16.61 -23.91
N LEU A 670 22.58 16.02 -24.21
CA LEU A 670 22.74 14.66 -24.74
C LEU A 670 24.08 14.06 -24.27
N THR A 671 24.17 13.80 -22.96
CA THR A 671 25.40 13.36 -22.30
C THR A 671 26.06 12.16 -22.98
N GLU A 672 25.29 11.13 -23.31
CA GLU A 672 25.82 9.90 -23.89
C GLU A 672 26.52 10.10 -25.23
N PHE A 673 26.12 11.12 -25.98
CA PHE A 673 26.74 11.48 -27.25
C PHE A 673 28.03 12.27 -27.03
N PHE A 674 27.96 13.36 -26.26
CA PHE A 674 29.07 14.31 -26.11
C PHE A 674 30.16 13.86 -25.14
N VAL A 675 29.83 13.00 -24.17
CA VAL A 675 30.75 12.59 -23.10
C VAL A 675 30.99 11.09 -23.19
N LYS A 676 32.25 10.70 -23.44
CA LYS A 676 32.67 9.30 -23.45
C LYS A 676 34.09 9.15 -22.92
N SER A 677 34.47 7.91 -22.58
CA SER A 677 35.84 7.61 -22.16
C SER A 677 36.85 7.92 -23.28
N ARG A 678 38.09 8.24 -22.89
CA ARG A 678 39.20 8.44 -23.83
C ARG A 678 39.41 7.24 -24.78
N ARG A 679 39.16 6.02 -24.28
CA ARG A 679 39.23 4.77 -25.07
C ARG A 679 38.12 4.69 -26.12
N SER A 680 36.91 5.12 -25.78
CA SER A 680 35.77 5.13 -26.70
C SER A 680 36.03 6.05 -27.89
N PHE A 681 36.46 7.30 -27.64
CA PHE A 681 36.78 8.23 -28.74
C PHE A 681 37.96 7.76 -29.60
N LYS A 682 38.97 7.12 -29.00
CA LYS A 682 40.06 6.51 -29.77
C LYS A 682 39.55 5.42 -30.72
N LYS A 683 38.54 4.63 -30.31
CA LYS A 683 37.90 3.62 -31.17
C LYS A 683 37.12 4.26 -32.33
N PHE A 684 36.47 5.39 -32.07
CA PHE A 684 35.74 6.13 -33.11
C PHE A 684 36.67 6.86 -34.08
N GLY A 685 37.95 7.03 -33.72
CA GLY A 685 38.92 7.72 -34.57
C GLY A 685 38.88 9.25 -34.45
N VAL A 686 38.14 9.80 -33.47
CA VAL A 686 38.00 11.25 -33.29
C VAL A 686 39.35 11.88 -32.95
N GLU A 687 39.74 12.89 -33.72
CA GLU A 687 40.97 13.67 -33.50
C GLU A 687 41.01 14.33 -32.11
N GLN A 688 42.19 14.32 -31.48
CA GLN A 688 42.39 14.90 -30.14
C GLN A 688 42.03 16.39 -30.06
N ARG A 689 42.15 17.16 -31.16
CA ARG A 689 41.81 18.59 -31.19
C ARG A 689 40.33 18.89 -30.89
N PHE A 690 39.45 17.90 -31.03
CA PHE A 690 38.03 18.02 -30.71
C PHE A 690 37.67 17.47 -29.33
N LEU A 691 38.64 16.91 -28.59
CA LEU A 691 38.43 16.27 -27.31
C LEU A 691 39.00 17.15 -26.20
N LYS A 692 38.17 17.42 -25.19
CA LYS A 692 38.61 18.08 -23.97
C LYS A 692 38.38 17.18 -22.77
N PRO A 693 39.31 17.07 -21.81
CA PRO A 693 39.04 16.38 -20.56
C PRO A 693 37.82 17.00 -19.87
N ILE A 694 36.92 16.16 -19.36
CA ILE A 694 35.75 16.61 -18.61
C ILE A 694 35.54 15.76 -17.36
N LEU A 695 35.27 16.45 -16.26
CA LEU A 695 34.74 15.81 -15.06
C LEU A 695 33.22 15.73 -15.20
N HIS A 696 32.70 14.55 -15.53
CA HIS A 696 31.26 14.38 -15.74
C HIS A 696 30.50 14.21 -14.42
N SER A 697 31.10 13.52 -13.45
CA SER A 697 30.55 13.35 -12.11
C SER A 697 31.55 13.76 -11.04
N THR A 698 31.07 14.34 -9.94
CA THR A 698 31.89 14.58 -8.75
C THR A 698 32.45 13.30 -8.13
N ARG A 699 31.88 12.13 -8.44
CA ARG A 699 32.40 10.82 -8.02
C ARG A 699 33.75 10.46 -8.66
N GLU A 700 34.12 11.14 -9.75
CA GLU A 700 35.42 10.95 -10.42
C GLU A 700 36.55 11.71 -9.68
N LEU A 701 36.22 12.61 -8.75
CA LEU A 701 37.21 13.31 -7.91
C LEU A 701 37.67 12.39 -6.77
N ILE A 702 38.88 11.84 -6.92
CA ILE A 702 39.53 10.99 -5.90
C ILE A 702 40.38 11.83 -4.93
N LYS A 703 40.84 13.02 -5.36
CA LYS A 703 41.70 13.93 -4.56
C LYS A 703 41.24 15.38 -4.71
N PRO A 704 41.54 16.26 -3.73
CA PRO A 704 41.18 17.69 -3.80
C PRO A 704 41.84 18.44 -4.96
N ILE A 705 43.03 17.98 -5.37
CA ILE A 705 43.77 18.52 -6.51
C ILE A 705 43.63 17.52 -7.65
N LEU A 706 42.95 17.95 -8.71
CA LEU A 706 42.74 17.16 -9.92
C LEU A 706 43.81 17.50 -10.96
N LYS A 707 44.60 16.51 -11.37
CA LYS A 707 45.47 16.61 -12.54
C LYS A 707 44.74 16.10 -13.77
N GLU A 708 45.00 16.70 -14.92
CA GLU A 708 44.36 16.34 -16.20
C GLU A 708 44.48 14.85 -16.54
N GLU A 709 45.64 14.26 -16.23
CA GLU A 709 45.95 12.83 -16.41
C GLU A 709 44.99 11.89 -15.67
N GLN A 710 44.33 12.37 -14.61
CA GLN A 710 43.42 11.60 -13.77
C GLN A 710 41.98 11.62 -14.32
N ILE A 711 41.70 12.44 -15.32
CA ILE A 711 40.38 12.57 -15.93
C ILE A 711 40.23 11.49 -17.03
N GLN A 712 39.28 10.59 -16.85
CA GLN A 712 39.07 9.46 -17.77
C GLN A 712 38.12 9.80 -18.92
N ASN A 713 37.20 10.74 -18.68
CA ASN A 713 36.17 11.14 -19.62
C ASN A 713 36.61 12.34 -20.45
N MET A 714 36.22 12.32 -21.72
CA MET A 714 36.44 13.41 -22.66
C MET A 714 35.08 13.96 -23.10
N LEU A 715 35.02 15.26 -23.30
CA LEU A 715 33.95 15.99 -23.98
C LEU A 715 34.36 16.18 -25.44
N PHE A 716 33.50 15.74 -26.36
CA PHE A 716 33.57 16.17 -27.74
C PHE A 716 33.05 17.61 -27.84
N SER A 717 33.92 18.53 -28.26
CA SER A 717 33.60 19.96 -28.36
C SER A 717 34.22 20.53 -29.62
N THR A 718 33.38 21.04 -30.52
CA THR A 718 33.81 21.70 -31.75
C THR A 718 33.05 23.01 -31.95
N ARG A 719 33.71 23.99 -32.55
CA ARG A 719 33.10 25.24 -33.06
C ARG A 719 32.86 25.19 -34.56
N LEU A 720 33.28 24.11 -35.22
CA LEU A 720 33.06 23.90 -36.64
C LEU A 720 31.61 23.50 -36.86
N ASP A 721 31.01 24.07 -37.90
CA ASP A 721 29.69 23.65 -38.34
C ASP A 721 29.74 22.28 -39.03
N LYS A 722 28.55 21.77 -39.34
CA LYS A 722 28.35 20.45 -39.95
C LYS A 722 29.06 20.31 -41.31
N VAL A 723 29.25 21.40 -42.05
CA VAL A 723 29.89 21.39 -43.37
C VAL A 723 31.41 21.39 -43.23
N ALA A 724 31.95 22.19 -42.32
CA ALA A 724 33.37 22.28 -42.01
C ALA A 724 33.93 21.03 -41.32
N LEU A 725 33.07 20.18 -40.73
CA LEU A 725 33.47 18.88 -40.20
C LEU A 725 33.69 17.83 -41.31
N ARG A 726 33.12 18.01 -42.51
CA ARG A 726 33.25 17.05 -43.62
C ARG A 726 34.72 16.89 -44.02
N GLY A 727 35.21 15.66 -43.99
CA GLY A 727 36.62 15.32 -44.25
C GLY A 727 37.48 15.19 -43.00
N THR A 728 36.94 15.49 -41.81
CA THR A 728 37.57 15.11 -40.54
C THR A 728 37.12 13.72 -40.12
N THR A 729 37.96 13.04 -39.34
CA THR A 729 37.58 11.73 -38.77
C THR A 729 36.35 11.83 -37.87
N ALA A 730 36.19 12.95 -37.16
CA ALA A 730 35.05 13.23 -36.29
C ALA A 730 33.68 13.30 -36.99
N TRP A 731 33.65 13.49 -38.32
CA TRP A 731 32.42 13.46 -39.10
C TRP A 731 31.90 12.05 -39.37
N HIS A 732 32.81 11.08 -39.44
CA HIS A 732 32.52 9.69 -39.78
C HIS A 732 32.28 8.82 -38.53
N SER A 733 32.75 9.29 -37.38
CA SER A 733 32.55 8.77 -36.02
C SER A 733 31.14 9.01 -35.50
#